data_AF-A0A8H7XY95-F1
#
_entry.id   AF-A0A8H7XY95-F1
#
_cell.length_a   1.000
_cell.length_b   1.000
_cell.length_c   1.000
_cell.angle_alpha   90.00
_cell.angle_beta   90.00
_cell.angle_gamma   90.00
#
_symmetry.space_group_name_H-M   'P 1'
#
loop_
_entity.id
_entity.type
_entity.pdbx_description
1 polymer ?
#
loop_
_entity_poly.entity_id
_entity_poly.type
_entity_poly.pdbx_seq_one_letter_code
_entity_poly.pdbx_strand_id
1 'polypeptide(L)'
;MADSYSAFFYGTLMHPKVLIGVIRNKGEHLEVCPAVLLDHTRHEVKGCEYPGVIPISKGMKILNRSLTREEGSVRGTLVKGLTAQDIKYLDEFESDEYVRRKVKVHPLGSFTRIFEKIVDEDFVPEHPPPLPEISKLHESSFEADTYIYCDETNLNEELWSFEDFVFAYGVLSTFLVFVLFYGFADSLSNMDFMDKSSKDWGILNGVKLQKPKLSFPELSSYKPLRTLSPNEFPIDDPTKRVLIVGDIHGQMTYLEKLMQKVKYSPSQDVLLHVGDIVSKGPLEGSLAVLQFMVSNNVTGVRGNHDQLVVEWRNWYDWVTDSLGGKEWLDGLQARWEKAVSKDPDTELEAWLKREKKASTRREKAWWKLIPKGWVILDDHYYVAKEMSDQHFQYLLDLPLRLYIPSAHTFIVHAGLLPCDPRYPVEDEARQPLARIPTLTRRPSGNQTGVNTTLLHDVDANSTSTSLMSNKSIDALRNLQETGILTQIPQNSDPWVVLNMRNVLPDGRISKQFGEGMPWSKLWKQHMQSCLGYTRFPRIASRDADDDIDASGNETTVDDSDDDEQGVKKYNLLCYPSTTVYGHAAGRGLDAKRWSFGLDTGCIYRRRLSALMIKGQSKDLKDVDSTENGTMPRYEDDEEDEDEDEGEDDDRDEGDGNDEDEDEDEDEDEDDEDHSDLAAKNKHKNKAKTPWLPFGDNHRATVASVRCKPRS
;
A
#
# COMPACT_ATOMS: atom_id res chain seq x y z
N MET A 1 33.13 29.94 22.87
CA MET A 1 32.99 30.50 21.51
C MET A 1 32.40 29.39 20.68
N ALA A 2 31.30 29.62 19.95
CA ALA A 2 30.74 28.58 19.11
C ALA A 2 31.78 28.19 18.05
N ASP A 3 32.05 26.90 17.89
CA ASP A 3 33.00 26.41 16.90
C ASP A 3 32.51 26.80 15.51
N SER A 4 33.28 27.66 14.83
CA SER A 4 33.01 28.10 13.46
C SER A 4 33.96 27.36 12.53
N TYR A 5 33.39 26.72 11.53
CA TYR A 5 34.08 25.91 10.53
C TYR A 5 34.29 26.72 9.26
N SER A 6 35.23 26.25 8.43
CA SER A 6 35.50 26.82 7.12
C SER A 6 35.68 25.70 6.12
N ALA A 7 35.11 25.84 4.93
CA ALA A 7 35.16 24.82 3.89
C ALA A 7 35.47 25.42 2.52
N PHE A 8 36.17 24.65 1.69
CA PHE A 8 36.46 24.97 0.30
C PHE A 8 35.68 24.05 -0.63
N PHE A 9 34.88 24.65 -1.50
CA PHE A 9 34.05 23.96 -2.47
C PHE A 9 34.56 24.22 -3.89
N TYR A 10 34.54 23.19 -4.72
CA TYR A 10 35.07 23.22 -6.08
C TYR A 10 34.11 22.64 -7.13
N GLY A 11 32.88 22.29 -6.72
CA GLY A 11 31.81 21.73 -7.53
C GLY A 11 30.53 22.56 -7.42
N THR A 12 29.37 21.90 -7.36
CA THR A 12 28.05 22.56 -7.36
C THR A 12 27.81 23.48 -6.14
N LEU A 13 28.40 23.14 -4.99
CA LEU A 13 28.37 23.95 -3.76
C LEU A 13 29.13 25.28 -3.86
N MET A 14 29.86 25.53 -4.97
CA MET A 14 30.37 26.87 -5.26
C MET A 14 29.25 27.89 -5.46
N HIS A 15 28.05 27.44 -5.84
CA HIS A 15 26.90 28.32 -6.06
C HIS A 15 26.25 28.72 -4.72
N PRO A 16 26.13 30.03 -4.39
CA PRO A 16 25.57 30.49 -3.12
C PRO A 16 24.18 29.92 -2.80
N LYS A 17 23.26 29.94 -3.78
CA LYS A 17 21.92 29.34 -3.63
C LYS A 17 21.99 27.84 -3.34
N VAL A 18 22.76 27.05 -4.10
CA VAL A 18 22.88 25.59 -3.86
C VAL A 18 23.39 25.32 -2.44
N LEU A 19 24.45 26.02 -2.01
CA LEU A 19 24.99 25.90 -0.66
C LEU A 19 23.95 26.20 0.43
N ILE A 20 23.21 27.29 0.31
CA ILE A 20 22.13 27.70 1.23
C ILE A 20 21.00 26.65 1.25
N GLY A 21 20.64 26.11 0.09
CA GLY A 21 19.65 25.03 -0.03
C GLY A 21 20.09 23.76 0.70
N VAL A 22 21.36 23.38 0.57
CA VAL A 22 21.92 22.19 1.21
C VAL A 22 22.01 22.32 2.73
N ILE A 23 22.48 23.47 3.25
CA ILE A 23 22.58 23.70 4.70
C ILE A 23 21.23 24.04 5.37
N ARG A 24 20.17 24.20 4.58
CA ARG A 24 18.79 24.43 5.02
C ARG A 24 18.61 25.64 5.94
N ASN A 25 19.34 26.73 5.68
CA ASN A 25 19.17 28.00 6.37
C ASN A 25 19.51 29.18 5.44
N LYS A 26 19.32 30.43 5.91
CA LYS A 26 19.50 31.64 5.09
C LYS A 26 20.95 32.03 4.79
N GLY A 27 21.93 31.37 5.41
CA GLY A 27 23.35 31.67 5.25
C GLY A 27 23.78 33.06 5.72
N GLU A 28 22.98 33.79 6.50
CA GLU A 28 23.27 35.18 6.94
C GLU A 28 24.59 35.30 7.73
N HIS A 29 25.04 34.19 8.32
CA HIS A 29 26.28 34.04 9.07
C HIS A 29 27.50 33.67 8.21
N LEU A 30 27.33 33.46 6.90
CA LEU A 30 28.38 32.98 6.01
C LEU A 30 29.06 34.10 5.22
N GLU A 31 30.39 33.98 5.13
CA GLU A 31 31.23 34.82 4.29
C GLU A 31 31.96 33.97 3.26
N VAL A 32 32.05 34.44 2.02
CA VAL A 32 32.63 33.72 0.89
C VAL A 32 33.67 34.54 0.14
N CYS A 33 34.67 33.88 -0.45
CA CYS A 33 35.58 34.49 -1.43
C CYS A 33 36.06 33.45 -2.47
N PRO A 34 36.45 33.88 -3.68
CA PRO A 34 37.15 33.03 -4.63
C PRO A 34 38.49 32.57 -4.05
N ALA A 35 38.86 31.32 -4.29
CA ALA A 35 40.07 30.73 -3.76
C ALA A 35 40.65 29.65 -4.68
N VAL A 36 41.88 29.24 -4.41
CA VAL A 36 42.55 28.13 -5.11
C VAL A 36 43.11 27.12 -4.11
N LEU A 37 42.90 25.85 -4.43
CA LEU A 37 43.55 24.70 -3.79
C LEU A 37 44.72 24.25 -4.68
N LEU A 38 45.92 24.27 -4.12
CA LEU A 38 47.12 23.80 -4.82
C LEU A 38 47.31 22.28 -4.62
N ASP A 39 48.15 21.67 -5.44
CA ASP A 39 48.54 20.26 -5.36
C ASP A 39 47.38 19.27 -5.53
N HIS A 40 46.33 19.67 -6.25
CA HIS A 40 45.16 18.85 -6.54
C HIS A 40 44.76 19.02 -8.01
N THR A 41 44.14 18.00 -8.58
CA THR A 41 43.62 18.01 -9.96
C THR A 41 42.11 17.80 -9.95
N ARG A 42 41.42 18.46 -10.89
CA ARG A 42 39.99 18.27 -11.14
C ARG A 42 39.80 17.33 -12.33
N HIS A 43 38.94 16.33 -12.13
CA HIS A 43 38.54 15.38 -13.16
C HIS A 43 37.01 15.33 -13.23
N GLU A 44 36.49 14.99 -14.40
CA GLU A 44 35.09 14.61 -14.55
C GLU A 44 34.90 13.17 -14.07
N VAL A 45 33.85 12.93 -13.29
CA VAL A 45 33.46 11.57 -12.89
C VAL A 45 32.78 10.89 -14.09
N LYS A 46 33.21 9.66 -14.44
CA LYS A 46 32.75 8.95 -15.64
C LYS A 46 31.22 8.84 -15.68
N GLY A 47 30.62 9.43 -16.72
CA GLY A 47 29.18 9.39 -16.94
C GLY A 47 28.35 10.31 -16.03
N CYS A 48 29.00 11.25 -15.33
CA CYS A 48 28.40 12.15 -14.36
C CYS A 48 28.81 13.60 -14.63
N GLU A 49 27.87 14.55 -14.51
CA GLU A 49 28.13 15.98 -14.77
C GLU A 49 28.71 16.72 -13.55
N TYR A 50 29.48 16.05 -12.66
CA TYR A 50 30.06 16.67 -11.45
C TYR A 50 31.52 16.27 -11.21
N PRO A 51 32.34 17.16 -10.59
CA PRO A 51 33.78 17.00 -10.57
C PRO A 51 34.27 16.17 -9.38
N GLY A 52 35.22 15.27 -9.64
CA GLY A 52 36.05 14.65 -8.62
C GLY A 52 37.39 15.37 -8.47
N VAL A 53 37.75 15.78 -7.25
CA VAL A 53 39.07 16.35 -6.96
C VAL A 53 39.91 15.38 -6.16
N ILE A 54 41.15 15.18 -6.62
CA ILE A 54 42.13 14.27 -6.03
C ILE A 54 43.51 14.95 -5.92
N PRO A 55 44.39 14.47 -5.02
CA PRO A 55 45.78 14.92 -4.97
C PRO A 55 46.52 14.80 -6.31
N ILE A 56 47.37 15.77 -6.63
CA ILE A 56 48.11 15.85 -7.90
C ILE A 56 48.96 14.61 -8.19
N SER A 57 49.48 13.95 -7.16
CA SER A 57 50.26 12.72 -7.29
C SER A 57 49.45 11.53 -7.83
N LYS A 58 48.13 11.54 -7.62
CA LYS A 58 47.19 10.56 -8.18
C LYS A 58 46.74 10.99 -9.58
N GLY A 59 46.42 12.26 -9.77
CA GLY A 59 46.08 12.82 -11.09
C GLY A 59 47.17 12.58 -12.14
N MET A 60 48.45 12.78 -11.79
CA MET A 60 49.57 12.48 -12.69
C MET A 60 49.66 11.00 -13.10
N LYS A 61 49.21 10.07 -12.24
CA LYS A 61 49.17 8.64 -12.57
C LYS A 61 48.06 8.34 -13.57
N ILE A 62 46.88 8.94 -13.38
CA ILE A 62 45.73 8.80 -14.29
C ILE A 62 46.10 9.34 -15.68
N LEU A 63 46.67 10.54 -15.74
CA LEU A 63 46.99 11.23 -16.99
C LEU A 63 48.28 10.74 -17.66
N ASN A 64 49.07 9.95 -16.94
CA ASN A 64 50.39 9.45 -17.36
C ASN A 64 51.33 10.55 -17.91
N ARG A 65 51.30 11.75 -17.31
CA ARG A 65 52.16 12.89 -17.70
C ARG A 65 52.40 13.84 -16.53
N SER A 66 53.44 14.67 -16.64
CA SER A 66 53.66 15.81 -15.75
C SER A 66 52.63 16.91 -16.01
N LEU A 67 52.25 17.62 -14.95
CA LEU A 67 51.29 18.72 -15.00
C LEU A 67 51.96 20.06 -14.76
N THR A 68 51.45 21.09 -15.43
CA THR A 68 51.78 22.49 -15.13
C THR A 68 51.19 22.91 -13.78
N ARG A 69 51.63 24.07 -13.28
CA ARG A 69 51.11 24.62 -12.02
C ARG A 69 49.60 24.94 -12.07
N GLU A 70 49.11 25.39 -13.22
CA GLU A 70 47.68 25.68 -13.40
C GLU A 70 46.88 24.38 -13.39
N GLU A 71 47.33 23.36 -14.14
CA GLU A 71 46.73 22.02 -14.17
C GLU A 71 46.78 21.29 -12.81
N GLY A 72 47.79 21.58 -12.00
CA GLY A 72 47.96 21.07 -10.64
C GLY A 72 47.25 21.89 -9.56
N SER A 73 46.24 22.66 -9.93
CA SER A 73 45.47 23.49 -9.01
C SER A 73 43.97 23.44 -9.32
N VAL A 74 43.16 23.66 -8.29
CA VAL A 74 41.70 23.68 -8.39
C VAL A 74 41.16 25.01 -7.88
N ARG A 75 40.45 25.75 -8.73
CA ARG A 75 39.78 26.99 -8.34
C ARG A 75 38.39 26.70 -7.79
N GLY A 76 38.00 27.43 -6.74
CA GLY A 76 36.76 27.21 -6.04
C GLY A 76 36.35 28.38 -5.15
N THR A 77 35.41 28.13 -4.25
CA THR A 77 34.88 29.10 -3.29
C THR A 77 35.26 28.68 -1.88
N LEU A 78 35.92 29.56 -1.14
CA LEU A 78 36.21 29.39 0.28
C LEU A 78 35.11 30.06 1.11
N VAL A 79 34.54 29.30 2.04
CA VAL A 79 33.41 29.70 2.89
C VAL A 79 33.83 29.68 4.36
N LYS A 80 33.44 30.70 5.10
CA LYS A 80 33.61 30.84 6.55
C LYS A 80 32.26 31.00 7.25
N GLY A 81 32.24 30.71 8.54
CA GLY A 81 31.07 30.90 9.38
C GLY A 81 30.23 29.64 9.56
N LEU A 82 30.58 28.53 8.92
CA LEU A 82 29.79 27.29 8.97
C LEU A 82 29.66 26.78 10.41
N THR A 83 28.46 26.37 10.79
CA THR A 83 28.17 25.76 12.09
C THR A 83 28.39 24.24 12.02
N ALA A 84 28.47 23.58 13.18
CA ALA A 84 28.52 22.11 13.21
C ALA A 84 27.30 21.45 12.53
N GLN A 85 26.14 22.11 12.55
CA GLN A 85 24.94 21.63 11.88
C GLN A 85 25.02 21.80 10.35
N ASP A 86 25.57 22.91 9.86
CA ASP A 86 25.81 23.12 8.43
C ASP A 86 26.73 22.02 7.89
N ILE A 87 27.80 21.73 8.64
CA ILE A 87 28.76 20.68 8.32
C ILE A 87 28.11 19.29 8.26
N LYS A 88 27.16 18.98 9.16
CA LYS A 88 26.43 17.72 9.13
C LYS A 88 25.59 17.57 7.85
N TYR A 89 24.93 18.63 7.40
CA TYR A 89 24.16 18.60 6.15
C TYR A 89 25.06 18.47 4.92
N LEU A 90 26.23 19.09 4.93
CA LEU A 90 27.21 18.96 3.87
C LEU A 90 27.76 17.54 3.78
N ASP A 91 28.02 16.89 4.92
CA ASP A 91 28.44 15.47 4.95
C ASP A 91 27.36 14.53 4.38
N GLU A 92 26.09 14.81 4.66
CA GLU A 92 24.96 14.03 4.11
C GLU A 92 24.82 14.25 2.59
N PHE A 93 25.03 15.48 2.11
CA PHE A 93 24.92 15.82 0.69
C PHE A 93 26.04 15.20 -0.16
N GLU A 94 27.27 15.19 0.34
CA GLU A 94 28.44 14.65 -0.38
C GLU A 94 28.49 13.10 -0.35
N SER A 95 27.68 12.47 0.51
CA SER A 95 27.59 11.00 0.66
C SER A 95 28.94 10.34 0.99
N ASP A 96 29.03 9.03 0.76
CA ASP A 96 30.22 8.19 0.85
C ASP A 96 31.16 8.29 -0.37
N GLU A 97 30.75 9.00 -1.43
CA GLU A 97 31.57 9.25 -2.63
C GLU A 97 32.78 10.13 -2.35
N TYR A 98 32.69 10.99 -1.32
CA TYR A 98 33.77 11.89 -0.92
C TYR A 98 34.15 11.71 0.55
N VAL A 99 35.42 12.01 0.84
CA VAL A 99 35.93 12.06 2.22
C VAL A 99 36.34 13.47 2.59
N ARG A 100 35.80 13.99 3.70
CA ARG A 100 36.18 15.31 4.21
C ARG A 100 37.62 15.31 4.75
N ARG A 101 38.43 16.26 4.30
CA ARG A 101 39.85 16.44 4.66
C ARG A 101 40.17 17.91 4.90
N LYS A 102 41.07 18.17 5.85
CA LYS A 102 41.65 19.50 6.04
C LYS A 102 42.73 19.77 5.00
N VAL A 103 42.63 20.90 4.33
CA VAL A 103 43.54 21.34 3.27
C VAL A 103 43.95 22.80 3.47
N LYS A 104 45.06 23.19 2.83
CA LYS A 104 45.49 24.59 2.75
C LYS A 104 44.97 25.21 1.48
N VAL A 105 44.22 26.28 1.61
CA VAL A 105 43.50 26.96 0.54
C VAL A 105 43.98 28.41 0.50
N HIS A 106 44.10 28.97 -0.70
CA HIS A 106 44.64 30.31 -0.89
C HIS A 106 43.53 31.25 -1.40
N PRO A 107 43.05 32.20 -0.58
CA PRO A 107 42.08 33.20 -1.01
C PRO A 107 42.64 34.04 -2.16
N LEU A 108 41.81 34.30 -3.16
CA LEU A 108 42.14 35.14 -4.33
C LEU A 108 41.49 36.53 -4.27
N GLY A 109 40.68 36.80 -3.22
CA GLY A 109 40.02 38.07 -3.00
C GLY A 109 39.56 38.26 -1.55
N SER A 110 38.88 39.37 -1.29
CA SER A 110 38.30 39.67 0.02
C SER A 110 37.04 38.86 0.29
N PHE A 111 36.76 38.57 1.56
CA PHE A 111 35.51 37.96 1.99
C PHE A 111 34.34 38.94 1.84
N THR A 112 33.23 38.44 1.30
CA THR A 112 31.95 39.14 1.19
C THR A 112 30.86 38.29 1.81
N ARG A 113 29.78 38.90 2.32
CA ARG A 113 28.68 38.12 2.89
C ARG A 113 27.93 37.38 1.78
N ILE A 114 27.57 36.12 2.02
CA ILE A 114 27.01 35.26 0.97
C ILE A 114 25.74 35.84 0.36
N PHE A 115 24.90 36.53 1.14
CA PHE A 115 23.65 37.11 0.64
C PHE A 115 23.85 38.27 -0.33
N GLU A 116 24.96 39.02 -0.21
CA GLU A 116 25.33 40.08 -1.16
C GLU A 116 25.65 39.49 -2.54
N LYS A 117 25.98 38.19 -2.58
CA LYS A 117 26.31 37.43 -3.78
C LYS A 117 25.16 36.60 -4.34
N ILE A 118 24.01 36.52 -3.65
CA ILE A 118 22.80 35.84 -4.17
C ILE A 118 22.15 36.63 -5.32
N VAL A 119 22.38 37.94 -5.37
CA VAL A 119 21.80 38.89 -6.34
C VAL A 119 22.67 39.03 -7.59
N ASP A 120 23.90 38.48 -7.56
CA ASP A 120 24.89 38.55 -8.62
C ASP A 120 24.79 37.25 -9.46
N GLU A 121 24.24 37.31 -10.67
CA GLU A 121 24.03 36.10 -11.51
C GLU A 121 25.37 35.48 -11.98
N ASP A 122 26.46 36.25 -11.99
CA ASP A 122 27.79 35.84 -12.48
C ASP A 122 28.80 35.59 -11.33
N PHE A 123 28.41 34.77 -10.34
CA PHE A 123 29.24 34.53 -9.16
C PHE A 123 30.57 33.79 -9.45
N VAL A 124 30.59 32.90 -10.47
CA VAL A 124 31.77 32.15 -10.87
C VAL A 124 32.25 32.70 -12.23
N PRO A 125 33.43 33.32 -12.32
CA PRO A 125 33.88 33.95 -13.55
C PRO A 125 34.17 32.90 -14.63
N GLU A 126 33.62 33.08 -15.84
CA GLU A 126 33.85 32.19 -17.00
C GLU A 126 35.33 32.10 -17.37
N HIS A 127 36.04 33.23 -17.31
CA HIS A 127 37.47 33.32 -17.61
C HIS A 127 38.25 33.89 -16.41
N PRO A 128 38.74 33.03 -15.48
CA PRO A 128 39.50 33.49 -14.33
C PRO A 128 40.88 34.01 -14.76
N PRO A 129 41.43 35.03 -14.09
CA PRO A 129 42.79 35.50 -14.35
C PRO A 129 43.83 34.41 -14.00
N PRO A 130 45.01 34.39 -14.65
CA PRO A 130 46.06 33.39 -14.38
C PRO A 130 46.48 33.39 -12.91
N LEU A 131 46.97 32.26 -12.40
CA LEU A 131 47.32 32.13 -11.00
C LEU A 131 48.38 33.17 -10.56
N PRO A 132 48.18 33.84 -9.41
CA PRO A 132 49.18 34.72 -8.83
C PRO A 132 50.52 34.00 -8.55
N GLU A 133 51.61 34.74 -8.41
CA GLU A 133 52.91 34.18 -8.01
C GLU A 133 52.84 33.49 -6.64
N ILE A 134 53.60 32.39 -6.47
CA ILE A 134 53.62 31.55 -5.26
C ILE A 134 53.92 32.36 -4.00
N SER A 135 54.85 33.31 -4.07
CA SER A 135 55.20 34.21 -2.97
C SER A 135 54.01 35.00 -2.43
N LYS A 136 53.09 35.43 -3.30
CA LYS A 136 51.87 36.18 -2.91
C LYS A 136 50.74 35.30 -2.37
N LEU A 137 50.73 34.01 -2.71
CA LEU A 137 49.72 33.05 -2.22
C LEU A 137 50.09 32.46 -0.85
N HIS A 138 51.38 32.27 -0.57
CA HIS A 138 51.83 31.64 0.68
C HIS A 138 51.62 32.53 1.92
N GLU A 139 51.59 33.86 1.76
CA GLU A 139 51.37 34.80 2.85
C GLU A 139 49.91 34.78 3.39
N SER A 140 48.98 34.17 2.65
CA SER A 140 47.53 34.19 2.94
C SER A 140 46.88 32.80 3.04
N SER A 141 47.66 31.71 3.17
CA SER A 141 47.10 30.35 3.22
C SER A 141 46.16 30.17 4.40
N PHE A 142 44.99 29.57 4.15
CA PHE A 142 43.91 29.38 5.09
C PHE A 142 43.58 27.89 5.22
N GLU A 143 43.44 27.38 6.44
CA GLU A 143 43.07 25.97 6.65
C GLU A 143 41.54 25.82 6.58
N ALA A 144 41.07 24.92 5.71
CA ALA A 144 39.65 24.67 5.52
C ALA A 144 39.40 23.18 5.27
N ASP A 145 38.20 22.72 5.58
CA ASP A 145 37.72 21.41 5.17
C ASP A 145 37.39 21.40 3.67
N THR A 146 37.61 20.28 3.00
CA THR A 146 37.14 20.05 1.63
C THR A 146 36.80 18.58 1.47
N TYR A 147 35.97 18.26 0.50
CA TYR A 147 35.56 16.89 0.17
C TYR A 147 36.54 16.37 -0.88
N ILE A 148 37.16 15.21 -0.70
CA ILE A 148 38.11 14.63 -1.67
C ILE A 148 37.50 13.34 -2.22
N TYR A 149 37.51 13.17 -3.55
CA TYR A 149 36.85 12.03 -4.20
C TYR A 149 37.52 10.70 -3.83
N CYS A 150 36.72 9.68 -3.55
CA CYS A 150 37.20 8.40 -3.04
C CYS A 150 37.69 7.43 -4.13
N ASP A 151 37.02 7.36 -5.29
CA ASP A 151 37.26 6.33 -6.32
C ASP A 151 38.01 6.86 -7.56
N GLU A 152 39.33 6.75 -7.56
CA GLU A 152 40.17 7.16 -8.69
C GLU A 152 39.87 6.40 -10.00
N THR A 153 39.30 5.20 -9.95
CA THR A 153 39.04 4.39 -11.15
C THR A 153 37.86 4.90 -11.98
N ASN A 154 36.97 5.64 -11.31
CA ASN A 154 35.77 6.21 -11.89
C ASN A 154 35.97 7.64 -12.43
N LEU A 155 37.22 8.09 -12.62
CA LEU A 155 37.54 9.40 -13.18
C LEU A 155 37.96 9.30 -14.65
N ASN A 156 37.60 10.32 -15.44
CA ASN A 156 38.05 10.46 -16.82
C ASN A 156 39.58 10.67 -16.89
N GLU A 157 40.19 10.14 -17.95
CA GLU A 157 41.63 10.20 -18.23
C GLU A 157 42.08 11.56 -18.80
N GLU A 158 41.20 12.55 -18.75
CA GLU A 158 41.48 13.94 -19.12
C GLU A 158 41.24 14.86 -17.91
N LEU A 159 41.97 15.98 -17.89
CA LEU A 159 41.69 17.03 -16.91
C LEU A 159 40.40 17.72 -17.29
N TRP A 160 39.55 17.95 -16.31
CA TRP A 160 38.40 18.80 -16.53
C TRP A 160 38.81 20.24 -16.27
N SER A 161 38.98 21.01 -17.35
CA SER A 161 39.42 22.39 -17.25
C SER A 161 38.41 23.23 -16.45
N PHE A 162 38.88 24.33 -15.85
CA PHE A 162 37.97 25.19 -15.10
C PHE A 162 36.89 25.79 -16.00
N GLU A 163 37.21 26.12 -17.25
CA GLU A 163 36.27 26.70 -18.21
C GLU A 163 35.21 25.67 -18.64
N ASP A 164 35.63 24.44 -18.97
CA ASP A 164 34.71 23.34 -19.29
C ASP A 164 33.81 22.99 -18.10
N PHE A 165 34.38 23.04 -16.88
CA PHE A 165 33.60 22.90 -15.67
C PHE A 165 32.59 24.03 -15.51
N VAL A 166 32.96 25.30 -15.68
CA VAL A 166 32.03 26.45 -15.53
C VAL A 166 30.88 26.35 -16.54
N PHE A 167 31.17 25.90 -17.76
CA PHE A 167 30.17 25.66 -18.80
C PHE A 167 29.18 24.56 -18.39
N ALA A 168 29.64 23.40 -17.93
CA ALA A 168 28.78 22.32 -17.43
C ALA A 168 28.06 22.69 -16.12
N TYR A 169 28.75 23.44 -15.26
CA TYR A 169 28.28 23.93 -13.96
C TYR A 169 27.08 24.84 -14.11
N GLY A 170 27.05 25.75 -15.10
CA GLY A 170 25.89 26.64 -15.30
C GLY A 170 24.57 25.87 -15.48
N VAL A 171 24.62 24.73 -16.17
CA VAL A 171 23.45 23.86 -16.40
C VAL A 171 23.09 23.08 -15.13
N LEU A 172 24.08 22.48 -14.46
CA LEU A 172 23.83 21.67 -13.27
C LEU A 172 23.46 22.50 -12.03
N SER A 173 24.04 23.69 -11.85
CA SER A 173 23.73 24.58 -10.73
C SER A 173 22.36 25.23 -10.91
N THR A 174 21.96 25.60 -12.13
CA THR A 174 20.59 26.09 -12.38
C THR A 174 19.56 24.98 -12.16
N PHE A 175 19.85 23.76 -12.59
CA PHE A 175 19.07 22.56 -12.29
C PHE A 175 18.98 22.30 -10.79
N LEU A 176 20.08 22.35 -10.04
CA LEU A 176 20.09 22.11 -8.59
C LEU A 176 19.43 23.23 -7.81
N VAL A 177 19.60 24.51 -8.20
CA VAL A 177 18.81 25.61 -7.63
C VAL A 177 17.32 25.40 -7.93
N PHE A 178 16.98 24.93 -9.13
CA PHE A 178 15.62 24.58 -9.49
C PHE A 178 15.09 23.40 -8.65
N VAL A 179 15.88 22.37 -8.40
CA VAL A 179 15.51 21.23 -7.54
C VAL A 179 15.36 21.65 -6.07
N LEU A 180 16.36 22.34 -5.54
CA LEU A 180 16.45 22.72 -4.12
C LEU A 180 15.48 23.83 -3.72
N PHE A 181 15.12 24.72 -4.64
CA PHE A 181 14.22 25.87 -4.36
C PHE A 181 12.88 25.81 -5.09
N TYR A 182 12.71 24.98 -6.13
CA TYR A 182 11.51 25.00 -6.96
C TYR A 182 10.88 23.62 -7.22
N GLY A 183 11.55 22.51 -6.87
CA GLY A 183 11.03 21.17 -7.09
C GLY A 183 10.96 20.78 -8.58
N PHE A 184 11.17 19.49 -8.87
CA PHE A 184 11.37 19.02 -10.23
C PHE A 184 10.06 18.70 -10.96
N ALA A 185 9.52 19.66 -11.74
CA ALA A 185 8.67 19.39 -12.93
C ALA A 185 8.29 20.66 -13.72
N ASP A 186 9.20 21.28 -14.49
CA ASP A 186 8.84 21.89 -15.81
C ASP A 186 9.99 22.52 -16.64
N SER A 187 11.28 22.42 -16.29
CA SER A 187 12.34 23.03 -17.12
C SER A 187 12.67 22.26 -18.41
N LEU A 188 12.09 21.06 -18.63
CA LEU A 188 12.31 20.27 -19.85
C LEU A 188 11.21 20.43 -20.91
N SER A 189 10.12 21.15 -20.64
CA SER A 189 9.04 21.37 -21.63
C SER A 189 9.17 22.69 -22.40
N ASN A 190 10.17 23.52 -22.07
CA ASN A 190 10.42 24.82 -22.71
C ASN A 190 11.73 24.87 -23.52
N MET A 191 12.42 23.75 -23.72
CA MET A 191 13.55 23.63 -24.65
C MET A 191 13.19 22.72 -25.82
N ASP A 192 12.13 23.08 -26.55
CA ASP A 192 11.96 22.64 -27.93
C ASP A 192 12.67 23.63 -28.86
N PHE A 193 13.83 23.19 -29.34
CA PHE A 193 14.25 23.31 -30.73
C PHE A 193 14.55 24.73 -31.27
N MET A 194 15.83 25.14 -31.12
CA MET A 194 16.54 25.68 -32.29
C MET A 194 16.71 24.55 -33.29
N ASP A 195 15.78 24.44 -34.23
CA ASP A 195 15.94 23.64 -35.44
C ASP A 195 16.67 24.42 -36.54
N LYS A 196 17.31 23.64 -37.42
CA LYS A 196 17.74 23.92 -38.80
C LYS A 196 19.15 24.47 -38.97
N SER A 197 20.12 23.55 -38.95
CA SER A 197 20.98 23.28 -40.13
C SER A 197 22.06 22.24 -39.83
N SER A 198 22.26 21.31 -40.78
CA SER A 198 23.35 20.32 -40.92
C SER A 198 23.16 19.03 -40.11
N LYS A 199 22.65 17.95 -40.70
CA LYS A 199 23.38 16.92 -41.49
C LYS A 199 24.61 16.35 -40.78
N ASP A 200 24.54 15.02 -40.61
CA ASP A 200 25.54 14.08 -40.09
C ASP A 200 25.84 14.32 -38.61
N TRP A 201 25.61 13.38 -37.69
CA TRP A 201 26.44 12.19 -37.50
C TRP A 201 25.62 10.93 -37.28
N GLY A 202 25.97 9.89 -38.03
CA GLY A 202 25.41 8.56 -37.92
C GLY A 202 26.01 7.74 -36.76
N ILE A 203 25.17 6.82 -36.28
CA ILE A 203 25.48 5.49 -35.74
C ILE A 203 26.47 5.43 -34.57
N LEU A 204 25.94 5.32 -33.35
CA LEU A 204 26.45 4.34 -32.37
C LEU A 204 25.30 3.73 -31.54
N ASN A 205 25.40 2.41 -31.40
CA ASN A 205 24.46 1.52 -30.75
C ASN A 205 24.35 1.74 -29.23
N GLY A 206 23.12 1.62 -28.72
CA GLY A 206 22.84 0.66 -27.66
C GLY A 206 23.39 0.91 -26.26
N VAL A 207 23.11 2.08 -25.66
CA VAL A 207 22.92 2.20 -24.20
C VAL A 207 21.77 3.19 -23.96
N LYS A 208 20.63 2.69 -23.46
CA LYS A 208 19.58 3.57 -22.91
C LYS A 208 20.13 4.16 -21.60
N LEU A 209 20.70 5.37 -21.64
CA LEU A 209 20.96 6.14 -20.43
C LEU A 209 19.63 6.35 -19.69
N GLN A 210 19.47 5.71 -18.54
CA GLN A 210 18.38 5.99 -17.62
C GLN A 210 18.64 7.36 -17.01
N LYS A 211 17.73 8.30 -17.29
CA LYS A 211 17.67 9.60 -16.62
C LYS A 211 17.54 9.39 -15.11
N PRO A 212 18.28 10.12 -14.26
CA PRO A 212 18.08 10.06 -12.82
C PRO A 212 16.68 10.59 -12.51
N LYS A 213 15.82 9.70 -12.00
CA LYS A 213 14.47 10.04 -11.52
C LYS A 213 14.62 10.80 -10.21
N LEU A 214 14.18 12.05 -10.15
CA LEU A 214 13.66 12.56 -8.88
C LEU A 214 12.44 11.68 -8.55
N SER A 215 12.59 10.73 -7.63
CA SER A 215 11.59 9.68 -7.43
C SER A 215 10.40 10.27 -6.69
N PHE A 216 9.24 10.24 -7.35
CA PHE A 216 7.94 10.26 -6.67
C PHE A 216 8.01 9.29 -5.47
N PRO A 217 7.61 9.70 -4.25
CA PRO A 217 7.74 8.85 -3.08
C PRO A 217 6.97 7.54 -3.29
N GLU A 218 7.46 6.46 -2.69
CA GLU A 218 6.67 5.24 -2.60
C GLU A 218 5.48 5.51 -1.66
N LEU A 219 4.34 5.85 -2.25
CA LEU A 219 3.12 6.18 -1.51
C LEU A 219 2.48 4.95 -0.86
N SER A 220 2.68 3.78 -1.46
CA SER A 220 2.06 2.53 -1.04
C SER A 220 3.01 1.74 -0.14
N SER A 221 2.63 1.54 1.12
CA SER A 221 3.38 0.70 2.07
C SER A 221 2.55 -0.51 2.48
N TYR A 222 2.85 -1.70 1.95
CA TYR A 222 2.05 -2.91 2.21
C TYR A 222 2.70 -3.82 3.26
N LYS A 223 1.89 -4.30 4.21
CA LYS A 223 2.23 -5.49 5.00
C LYS A 223 1.51 -6.71 4.39
N PRO A 224 2.20 -7.60 3.68
CA PRO A 224 1.52 -8.58 2.83
C PRO A 224 0.74 -9.66 3.59
N LEU A 225 1.22 -10.08 4.77
CA LEU A 225 0.66 -11.18 5.54
C LEU A 225 1.06 -11.05 7.01
N ARG A 226 0.14 -11.39 7.92
CA ARG A 226 0.45 -11.70 9.33
C ARG A 226 -0.21 -13.01 9.72
N THR A 227 0.49 -13.82 10.49
CA THR A 227 -0.03 -15.06 11.07
C THR A 227 -0.44 -14.81 12.53
N LEU A 228 -1.66 -15.17 12.90
CA LEU A 228 -2.13 -15.05 14.28
C LEU A 228 -1.88 -16.34 15.06
N SER A 229 -1.38 -16.18 16.29
CA SER A 229 -1.22 -17.28 17.22
C SER A 229 -2.56 -17.72 17.83
N PRO A 230 -2.65 -18.93 18.42
CA PRO A 230 -3.83 -19.36 19.17
C PRO A 230 -4.23 -18.43 20.32
N ASN A 231 -3.30 -17.62 20.85
CA ASN A 231 -3.61 -16.65 21.90
C ASN A 231 -4.27 -15.38 21.34
N GLU A 232 -3.91 -14.99 20.12
CA GLU A 232 -4.51 -13.86 19.41
C GLU A 232 -5.84 -14.23 18.74
N PHE A 233 -6.04 -15.52 18.44
CA PHE A 233 -7.30 -16.05 17.93
C PHE A 233 -7.74 -17.30 18.74
N PRO A 234 -8.25 -17.10 19.97
CA PRO A 234 -8.47 -18.17 20.95
C PRO A 234 -9.78 -18.93 20.71
N ILE A 235 -9.89 -19.59 19.55
CA ILE A 235 -11.08 -20.36 19.17
C ILE A 235 -11.26 -21.66 19.99
N ASP A 236 -10.20 -22.11 20.68
CA ASP A 236 -10.24 -23.30 21.53
C ASP A 236 -10.42 -22.98 23.03
N ASP A 237 -10.49 -21.69 23.40
CA ASP A 237 -10.71 -21.27 24.80
C ASP A 237 -12.20 -21.01 25.04
N PRO A 238 -12.91 -21.86 25.80
CA PRO A 238 -14.35 -21.71 26.03
C PRO A 238 -14.75 -20.46 26.82
N THR A 239 -13.78 -19.77 27.43
CA THR A 239 -13.98 -18.52 28.17
C THR A 239 -13.85 -17.28 27.29
N LYS A 240 -13.39 -17.45 26.04
CA LYS A 240 -13.16 -16.37 25.08
C LYS A 240 -14.12 -16.46 23.90
N ARG A 241 -14.31 -15.31 23.26
CA ARG A 241 -15.05 -15.18 21.99
C ARG A 241 -14.26 -14.32 21.03
N VAL A 242 -14.32 -14.66 19.75
CA VAL A 242 -13.77 -13.85 18.67
C VAL A 242 -14.91 -13.15 17.95
N LEU A 243 -14.77 -11.84 17.74
CA LEU A 243 -15.70 -10.99 17.01
C LEU A 243 -14.97 -10.43 15.79
N ILE A 244 -15.54 -10.60 14.59
CA ILE A 244 -14.98 -10.05 13.35
C ILE A 244 -16.05 -9.15 12.73
N VAL A 245 -15.76 -7.86 12.58
CA VAL A 245 -16.68 -6.84 12.08
C VAL A 245 -16.46 -6.62 10.57
N GLY A 246 -17.56 -6.41 9.84
CA GLY A 246 -17.56 -5.99 8.43
C GLY A 246 -17.09 -4.54 8.20
N ASP A 247 -17.26 -4.06 6.98
CA ASP A 247 -16.85 -2.74 6.52
C ASP A 247 -17.59 -1.63 7.30
N ILE A 248 -16.84 -0.74 7.93
CA ILE A 248 -17.36 0.24 8.90
C ILE A 248 -17.53 1.62 8.25
N HIS A 249 -16.62 2.05 7.37
CA HIS A 249 -16.71 3.32 6.65
C HIS A 249 -17.05 4.54 7.54
N GLY A 250 -16.31 4.70 8.65
CA GLY A 250 -16.49 5.81 9.59
C GLY A 250 -17.82 5.80 10.36
N GLN A 251 -18.61 4.73 10.29
CA GLN A 251 -19.92 4.62 10.93
C GLN A 251 -19.83 4.30 12.44
N MET A 252 -19.14 5.16 13.21
CA MET A 252 -18.87 4.94 14.64
C MET A 252 -20.15 4.68 15.45
N THR A 253 -21.22 5.45 15.21
CA THR A 253 -22.50 5.28 15.93
C THR A 253 -23.08 3.86 15.78
N TYR A 254 -22.96 3.25 14.59
CA TYR A 254 -23.47 1.90 14.37
C TYR A 254 -22.49 0.84 14.89
N LEU A 255 -21.18 1.11 14.87
CA LEU A 255 -20.20 0.28 15.55
C LEU A 255 -20.50 0.19 17.05
N GLU A 256 -20.77 1.31 17.72
CA GLU A 256 -21.15 1.34 19.15
C GLU A 256 -22.43 0.55 19.42
N LYS A 257 -23.46 0.73 18.60
CA LYS A 257 -24.72 -0.04 18.69
C LYS A 257 -24.46 -1.53 18.52
N LEU A 258 -23.58 -1.93 17.60
CA LEU A 258 -23.21 -3.33 17.40
C LEU A 258 -22.47 -3.88 18.61
N MET A 259 -21.48 -3.15 19.14
CA MET A 259 -20.73 -3.52 20.35
C MET A 259 -21.67 -3.67 21.56
N GLN A 260 -22.64 -2.78 21.71
CA GLN A 260 -23.67 -2.88 22.75
C GLN A 260 -24.56 -4.12 22.55
N LYS A 261 -25.02 -4.38 21.31
CA LYS A 261 -25.87 -5.52 20.98
C LYS A 261 -25.20 -6.85 21.27
N VAL A 262 -23.91 -6.98 20.94
CA VAL A 262 -23.13 -8.21 21.20
C VAL A 262 -22.57 -8.28 22.62
N LYS A 263 -22.81 -7.24 23.43
CA LYS A 263 -22.26 -7.07 24.78
C LYS A 263 -20.75 -7.24 24.79
N TYR A 264 -20.07 -6.50 23.93
CA TYR A 264 -18.62 -6.53 23.78
C TYR A 264 -17.93 -6.26 25.11
N SER A 265 -16.94 -7.08 25.45
CA SER A 265 -16.09 -6.95 26.63
C SER A 265 -14.64 -7.23 26.26
N PRO A 266 -13.71 -6.25 26.34
CA PRO A 266 -12.31 -6.46 25.97
C PRO A 266 -11.58 -7.49 26.86
N SER A 267 -12.15 -7.86 28.02
CA SER A 267 -11.58 -8.90 28.87
C SER A 267 -11.96 -10.32 28.44
N GLN A 268 -13.05 -10.48 27.67
CA GLN A 268 -13.59 -11.77 27.24
C GLN A 268 -13.57 -11.96 25.72
N ASP A 269 -13.55 -10.86 24.98
CA ASP A 269 -13.64 -10.84 23.53
C ASP A 269 -12.32 -10.42 22.89
N VAL A 270 -11.98 -11.07 21.78
CA VAL A 270 -11.03 -10.55 20.80
C VAL A 270 -11.83 -9.92 19.68
N LEU A 271 -11.51 -8.66 19.34
CA LEU A 271 -12.15 -7.94 18.25
C LEU A 271 -11.20 -7.84 17.04
N LEU A 272 -11.73 -8.15 15.86
CA LEU A 272 -11.08 -7.96 14.57
C LEU A 272 -12.02 -7.24 13.56
N HIS A 273 -11.47 -6.71 12.47
CA HIS A 273 -12.24 -6.18 11.33
C HIS A 273 -11.69 -6.67 9.98
N VAL A 274 -12.53 -6.62 8.94
CA VAL A 274 -12.20 -7.07 7.57
C VAL A 274 -11.69 -5.95 6.63
N GLY A 275 -11.32 -4.79 7.20
CA GLY A 275 -10.89 -3.60 6.45
C GLY A 275 -12.02 -2.60 6.19
N ASP A 276 -11.71 -1.54 5.45
CA ASP A 276 -12.59 -0.43 5.10
C ASP A 276 -13.29 0.17 6.32
N ILE A 277 -12.46 0.65 7.24
CA ILE A 277 -12.92 1.21 8.51
C ILE A 277 -13.13 2.72 8.45
N VAL A 278 -12.54 3.40 7.46
CA VAL A 278 -12.62 4.86 7.23
C VAL A 278 -13.22 5.19 5.86
N SER A 279 -13.40 6.48 5.62
CA SER A 279 -13.97 7.06 4.38
C SER A 279 -15.44 6.69 4.15
N LYS A 280 -16.07 7.31 3.15
CA LYS A 280 -17.49 7.24 2.78
C LYS A 280 -18.49 7.76 3.82
N GLY A 281 -18.18 7.72 5.11
CA GLY A 281 -18.91 8.37 6.19
C GLY A 281 -18.33 9.75 6.56
N PRO A 282 -18.94 10.44 7.55
CA PRO A 282 -18.43 11.71 8.05
C PRO A 282 -16.99 11.62 8.56
N LEU A 283 -16.23 12.70 8.43
CA LEU A 283 -14.82 12.77 8.82
C LEU A 283 -14.63 12.44 10.31
N GLU A 284 -15.45 13.04 11.18
CA GLU A 284 -15.44 12.81 12.62
C GLU A 284 -15.73 11.35 12.96
N GLY A 285 -16.57 10.68 12.16
CA GLY A 285 -16.86 9.26 12.29
C GLY A 285 -15.63 8.40 11.97
N SER A 286 -14.93 8.70 10.88
CA SER A 286 -13.69 8.01 10.50
C SER A 286 -12.60 8.17 11.57
N LEU A 287 -12.39 9.38 12.08
CA LEU A 287 -11.42 9.64 13.16
C LEU A 287 -11.81 8.94 14.47
N ALA A 288 -13.10 8.90 14.80
CA ALA A 288 -13.59 8.20 15.99
C ALA A 288 -13.41 6.68 15.88
N VAL A 289 -13.64 6.08 14.70
CA VAL A 289 -13.38 4.66 14.45
C VAL A 289 -11.88 4.37 14.61
N LEU A 290 -10.99 5.17 14.00
CA LEU A 290 -9.54 5.01 14.18
C LEU A 290 -9.14 5.10 15.65
N GLN A 291 -9.67 6.08 16.38
CA GLN A 291 -9.41 6.23 17.81
C GLN A 291 -9.89 5.01 18.61
N PHE A 292 -11.07 4.47 18.30
CA PHE A 292 -11.59 3.27 18.94
C PHE A 292 -10.68 2.06 18.70
N MET A 293 -10.22 1.86 17.46
CA MET A 293 -9.34 0.74 17.12
C MET A 293 -8.02 0.81 17.88
N VAL A 294 -7.36 1.98 17.90
CA VAL A 294 -6.11 2.22 18.63
C VAL A 294 -6.30 2.02 20.13
N SER A 295 -7.34 2.62 20.72
CA SER A 295 -7.56 2.61 22.18
C SER A 295 -7.90 1.22 22.72
N ASN A 296 -8.45 0.34 21.88
CA ASN A 296 -8.84 -1.02 22.26
C ASN A 296 -7.87 -2.09 21.73
N ASN A 297 -6.74 -1.70 21.12
CA ASN A 297 -5.76 -2.60 20.52
C ASN A 297 -6.41 -3.62 19.55
N VAL A 298 -7.36 -3.15 18.75
CA VAL A 298 -8.06 -3.95 17.75
C VAL A 298 -7.14 -4.20 16.57
N THR A 299 -7.20 -5.37 15.94
CA THR A 299 -6.45 -5.64 14.71
C THR A 299 -7.39 -6.06 13.58
N GLY A 300 -6.88 -6.29 12.38
CA GLY A 300 -7.69 -6.65 11.24
C GLY A 300 -6.86 -6.76 9.98
N VAL A 301 -7.51 -6.58 8.85
CA VAL A 301 -6.85 -6.42 7.55
C VAL A 301 -7.09 -5.02 7.01
N ARG A 302 -6.24 -4.57 6.10
CA ARG A 302 -6.40 -3.29 5.40
C ARG A 302 -7.38 -3.44 4.23
N GLY A 303 -8.34 -2.53 4.10
CA GLY A 303 -9.22 -2.42 2.95
C GLY A 303 -8.72 -1.45 1.87
N ASN A 304 -9.40 -1.37 0.73
CA ASN A 304 -8.97 -0.51 -0.37
C ASN A 304 -9.16 0.98 -0.05
N HIS A 305 -10.18 1.34 0.72
CA HIS A 305 -10.37 2.71 1.19
C HIS A 305 -9.30 3.09 2.23
N ASP A 306 -9.00 2.17 3.16
CA ASP A 306 -7.92 2.36 4.14
C ASP A 306 -6.56 2.56 3.45
N GLN A 307 -6.30 1.80 2.37
CA GLN A 307 -5.07 1.92 1.58
C GLN A 307 -4.98 3.27 0.87
N LEU A 308 -6.07 3.75 0.26
CA LEU A 308 -6.08 5.05 -0.41
C LEU A 308 -5.83 6.19 0.58
N VAL A 309 -6.33 6.09 1.80
CA VAL A 309 -6.04 7.05 2.89
C VAL A 309 -4.55 7.05 3.27
N VAL A 310 -3.91 5.87 3.37
CA VAL A 310 -2.46 5.77 3.63
C VAL A 310 -1.65 6.46 2.54
N GLU A 311 -2.02 6.22 1.28
CA GLU A 311 -1.34 6.82 0.14
C GLU A 311 -1.55 8.35 0.13
N TRP A 312 -2.77 8.82 0.42
CA TRP A 312 -3.07 10.24 0.57
C TRP A 312 -2.25 10.88 1.69
N ARG A 313 -2.07 10.20 2.82
CA ARG A 313 -1.27 10.73 3.93
C ARG A 313 0.19 10.91 3.52
N ASN A 314 0.79 9.89 2.91
CA ASN A 314 2.16 9.98 2.39
C ASN A 314 2.32 11.11 1.36
N TRP A 315 1.32 11.27 0.48
CA TRP A 315 1.32 12.35 -0.52
C TRP A 315 1.19 13.73 0.13
N TYR A 316 0.26 13.86 1.09
CA TYR A 316 0.02 15.10 1.82
C TYR A 316 1.27 15.55 2.55
N ASP A 317 1.89 14.66 3.35
CA ASP A 317 3.11 14.96 4.09
C ASP A 317 4.22 15.43 3.14
N TRP A 318 4.44 14.69 2.03
CA TRP A 318 5.43 15.05 1.02
C TRP A 318 5.16 16.42 0.35
N VAL A 319 3.91 16.74 0.02
CA VAL A 319 3.57 18.05 -0.55
C VAL A 319 3.75 19.16 0.48
N THR A 320 3.34 18.94 1.73
CA THR A 320 3.48 19.96 2.77
C THR A 320 4.93 20.22 3.17
N ASP A 321 5.80 19.21 3.09
CA ASP A 321 7.24 19.33 3.32
C ASP A 321 7.97 20.00 2.15
N SER A 322 7.34 20.05 0.97
CA SER A 322 7.87 20.69 -0.22
C SER A 322 7.70 22.22 -0.17
N LEU A 323 8.73 22.97 -0.56
CA LEU A 323 8.69 24.45 -0.52
C LEU A 323 7.54 25.01 -1.37
N GLY A 324 6.60 25.71 -0.72
CA GLY A 324 5.44 26.30 -1.38
C GLY A 324 4.24 25.36 -1.56
N GLY A 325 4.37 24.08 -1.18
CA GLY A 325 3.30 23.09 -1.34
C GLY A 325 2.19 23.27 -0.30
N LYS A 326 2.56 23.55 0.96
CA LYS A 326 1.60 23.87 2.02
C LYS A 326 0.78 25.12 1.67
N GLU A 327 1.42 26.21 1.25
CA GLU A 327 0.72 27.44 0.90
C GLU A 327 -0.24 27.25 -0.28
N TRP A 328 0.12 26.40 -1.24
CA TRP A 328 -0.75 26.03 -2.34
C TRP A 328 -1.96 25.22 -1.85
N LEU A 329 -1.76 24.21 -1.01
CA LEU A 329 -2.83 23.40 -0.42
C LEU A 329 -3.79 24.24 0.42
N ASP A 330 -3.26 25.05 1.34
CA ASP A 330 -4.05 25.96 2.19
C ASP A 330 -4.87 26.93 1.32
N GLY A 331 -4.25 27.47 0.26
CA GLY A 331 -4.91 28.35 -0.70
C GLY A 331 -5.99 27.65 -1.52
N LEU A 332 -5.80 26.39 -1.92
CA LEU A 332 -6.79 25.60 -2.64
C LEU A 332 -7.97 25.27 -1.72
N GLN A 333 -7.71 24.84 -0.49
CA GLN A 333 -8.72 24.52 0.51
C GLN A 333 -9.57 25.75 0.85
N ALA A 334 -8.96 26.91 1.09
CA ALA A 334 -9.71 28.14 1.37
C ALA A 334 -10.64 28.56 0.22
N ARG A 335 -10.25 28.29 -1.04
CA ARG A 335 -11.11 28.53 -2.20
C ARG A 335 -12.27 27.53 -2.26
N TRP A 336 -12.02 26.28 -1.90
CA TRP A 336 -13.05 25.24 -1.83
C TRP A 336 -14.10 25.57 -0.75
N GLU A 337 -13.66 25.87 0.47
CA GLU A 337 -14.54 26.26 1.57
C GLU A 337 -15.40 27.47 1.22
N LYS A 338 -14.82 28.45 0.53
CA LYS A 338 -15.55 29.62 0.03
C LYS A 338 -16.58 29.26 -1.04
N ALA A 339 -16.29 28.29 -1.91
CA ALA A 339 -17.21 27.84 -2.95
C ALA A 339 -18.42 27.14 -2.32
N VAL A 340 -18.19 26.17 -1.43
CA VAL A 340 -19.25 25.43 -0.71
C VAL A 340 -20.07 26.37 0.18
N SER A 341 -19.45 27.34 0.86
CA SER A 341 -20.17 28.33 1.66
C SER A 341 -21.09 29.23 0.82
N LYS A 342 -20.79 29.42 -0.46
CA LYS A 342 -21.61 30.24 -1.37
C LYS A 342 -22.73 29.41 -1.99
N ASP A 343 -22.44 28.16 -2.30
CA ASP A 343 -23.33 27.23 -2.98
C ASP A 343 -23.08 25.81 -2.45
N PRO A 344 -23.89 25.34 -1.48
CA PRO A 344 -23.71 24.03 -0.84
C PRO A 344 -23.79 22.85 -1.81
N ASP A 345 -24.49 23.01 -2.93
CA ASP A 345 -24.69 21.96 -3.94
C ASP A 345 -23.53 21.91 -4.97
N THR A 346 -22.44 22.64 -4.71
CA THR A 346 -21.26 22.61 -5.57
C THR A 346 -20.64 21.22 -5.61
N GLU A 347 -20.73 20.57 -6.77
CA GLU A 347 -20.00 19.34 -7.12
C GLU A 347 -18.47 19.53 -7.08
N LEU A 348 -17.79 18.77 -6.19
CA LEU A 348 -16.33 18.89 -5.96
C LEU A 348 -15.52 18.65 -7.23
N GLU A 349 -15.77 17.56 -7.96
CA GLU A 349 -14.99 17.24 -9.15
C GLU A 349 -15.16 18.27 -10.27
N ALA A 350 -16.39 18.74 -10.49
CA ALA A 350 -16.68 19.80 -11.44
C ALA A 350 -15.95 21.10 -11.06
N TRP A 351 -15.92 21.43 -9.77
CA TRP A 351 -15.17 22.57 -9.25
C TRP A 351 -13.66 22.41 -9.44
N LEU A 352 -13.08 21.27 -9.10
CA LEU A 352 -11.65 20.98 -9.29
C LEU A 352 -11.24 21.05 -10.77
N LYS A 353 -12.08 20.55 -11.69
CA LYS A 353 -11.87 20.67 -13.13
C LYS A 353 -11.76 22.15 -13.56
N ARG A 354 -12.61 23.03 -13.03
CA ARG A 354 -12.57 24.49 -13.27
C ARG A 354 -11.34 25.14 -12.65
N GLU A 355 -11.04 24.84 -11.39
CA GLU A 355 -9.87 25.37 -10.68
C GLU A 355 -8.56 25.01 -11.38
N LYS A 356 -8.40 23.73 -11.77
CA LYS A 356 -7.24 23.26 -12.53
C LYS A 356 -7.09 23.99 -13.86
N LYS A 357 -8.21 24.26 -14.57
CA LYS A 357 -8.20 25.01 -15.84
C LYS A 357 -7.82 26.48 -15.65
N ALA A 358 -8.32 27.12 -14.59
CA ALA A 358 -8.06 28.51 -14.25
C ALA A 358 -6.69 28.75 -13.58
N SER A 359 -6.02 27.68 -13.14
CA SER A 359 -4.78 27.75 -12.39
C SER A 359 -3.63 28.46 -13.12
N THR A 360 -2.81 29.18 -12.34
CA THR A 360 -1.61 29.85 -12.84
C THR A 360 -0.58 28.84 -13.36
N ARG A 361 0.39 29.30 -14.16
CA ARG A 361 1.50 28.44 -14.63
C ARG A 361 2.24 27.75 -13.47
N ARG A 362 2.40 28.45 -12.34
CA ARG A 362 3.04 27.92 -11.12
C ARG A 362 2.18 26.83 -10.46
N GLU A 363 0.88 27.05 -10.34
CA GLU A 363 -0.03 26.06 -9.74
C GLU A 363 -0.22 24.81 -10.61
N LYS A 364 -0.11 24.92 -11.94
CA LYS A 364 -0.18 23.77 -12.85
C LYS A 364 0.85 22.70 -12.53
N ALA A 365 2.01 23.06 -11.97
CA ALA A 365 3.00 22.09 -11.52
C ALA A 365 2.45 21.22 -10.37
N TRP A 366 1.81 21.83 -9.37
CA TRP A 366 1.18 21.11 -8.26
C TRP A 366 0.03 20.19 -8.70
N TRP A 367 -0.82 20.67 -9.61
CA TRP A 367 -1.88 19.85 -10.20
C TRP A 367 -1.39 18.61 -10.97
N LYS A 368 -0.14 18.61 -11.45
CA LYS A 368 0.49 17.44 -12.11
C LYS A 368 1.00 16.41 -11.09
N LEU A 369 1.18 16.79 -9.82
CA LEU A 369 1.70 15.92 -8.76
C LEU A 369 0.61 15.08 -8.07
N ILE A 370 -0.67 15.41 -8.28
CA ILE A 370 -1.79 14.58 -7.82
C ILE A 370 -1.83 13.31 -8.69
N PRO A 371 -1.80 12.10 -8.10
CA PRO A 371 -1.91 10.86 -8.84
C PRO A 371 -3.16 10.79 -9.73
N LYS A 372 -3.06 10.07 -10.84
CA LYS A 372 -4.19 9.88 -11.75
C LYS A 372 -5.31 9.13 -11.04
N GLY A 373 -6.53 9.67 -11.12
CA GLY A 373 -7.73 9.07 -10.54
C GLY A 373 -7.98 9.43 -9.06
N TRP A 374 -7.11 10.26 -8.47
CA TRP A 374 -7.30 10.78 -7.13
C TRP A 374 -8.06 12.11 -7.16
N VAL A 375 -8.98 12.29 -6.21
CA VAL A 375 -9.78 13.50 -6.06
C VAL A 375 -9.32 14.23 -4.80
N ILE A 376 -8.55 15.29 -4.96
CA ILE A 376 -8.09 16.10 -3.82
C ILE A 376 -9.28 16.77 -3.12
N LEU A 377 -9.23 16.91 -1.80
CA LEU A 377 -10.35 17.43 -0.98
C LEU A 377 -11.56 16.47 -0.91
N ASP A 378 -11.42 15.22 -1.33
CA ASP A 378 -12.40 14.18 -1.05
C ASP A 378 -12.32 13.71 0.43
N ASP A 379 -13.17 12.76 0.77
CA ASP A 379 -13.20 12.12 2.07
C ASP A 379 -11.85 11.48 2.46
N HIS A 380 -11.18 10.78 1.54
CA HIS A 380 -9.88 10.16 1.81
C HIS A 380 -8.81 11.21 2.13
N TYR A 381 -8.77 12.30 1.37
CA TYR A 381 -7.85 13.41 1.59
C TYR A 381 -8.05 14.01 2.98
N TYR A 382 -9.29 14.30 3.38
CA TYR A 382 -9.55 14.92 4.68
C TYR A 382 -9.24 13.97 5.85
N VAL A 383 -9.54 12.67 5.71
CA VAL A 383 -9.15 11.67 6.72
C VAL A 383 -7.62 11.60 6.84
N ALA A 384 -6.89 11.58 5.73
CA ALA A 384 -5.43 11.59 5.71
C ALA A 384 -4.84 12.85 6.37
N LYS A 385 -5.38 14.02 6.02
CA LYS A 385 -4.94 15.31 6.56
C LYS A 385 -5.15 15.43 8.07
N GLU A 386 -6.29 14.99 8.59
CA GLU A 386 -6.68 15.24 9.98
C GLU A 386 -6.30 14.10 10.96
N MET A 387 -5.93 12.92 10.47
CA MET A 387 -5.56 11.83 11.35
C MET A 387 -4.24 12.09 12.10
N SER A 388 -4.13 11.52 13.29
CA SER A 388 -2.87 11.56 14.06
C SER A 388 -1.84 10.56 13.53
N ASP A 389 -0.58 10.74 13.89
CA ASP A 389 0.49 9.79 13.56
C ASP A 389 0.23 8.38 14.13
N GLN A 390 -0.47 8.29 15.28
CA GLN A 390 -0.87 7.00 15.85
C GLN A 390 -1.93 6.30 15.01
N HIS A 391 -2.89 7.06 14.47
CA HIS A 391 -3.90 6.53 13.55
C HIS A 391 -3.26 6.08 12.24
N PHE A 392 -2.33 6.88 11.72
CA PHE A 392 -1.57 6.54 10.51
C PHE A 392 -0.74 5.27 10.71
N GLN A 393 0.00 5.18 11.82
CA GLN A 393 0.79 3.99 12.17
C GLN A 393 -0.09 2.75 12.33
N TYR A 394 -1.27 2.90 12.92
CA TYR A 394 -2.25 1.82 13.00
C TYR A 394 -2.63 1.28 11.62
N LEU A 395 -2.98 2.15 10.67
CA LEU A 395 -3.27 1.73 9.30
C LEU A 395 -2.07 1.07 8.64
N LEU A 396 -0.85 1.62 8.81
CA LEU A 396 0.40 1.03 8.33
C LEU A 396 0.67 -0.37 8.89
N ASP A 397 0.19 -0.65 10.11
CA ASP A 397 0.37 -1.93 10.79
C ASP A 397 -0.62 -3.01 10.35
N LEU A 398 -1.72 -2.64 9.70
CA LEU A 398 -2.69 -3.59 9.17
C LEU A 398 -2.10 -4.39 7.98
N PRO A 399 -2.10 -5.73 8.05
CA PRO A 399 -1.72 -6.57 6.93
C PRO A 399 -2.83 -6.64 5.87
N LEU A 400 -2.49 -7.02 4.63
CA LEU A 400 -3.47 -7.31 3.58
C LEU A 400 -4.22 -8.63 3.84
N ARG A 401 -3.59 -9.57 4.55
CA ARG A 401 -4.11 -10.91 4.81
C ARG A 401 -3.74 -11.34 6.23
N LEU A 402 -4.68 -11.93 6.93
CA LEU A 402 -4.41 -12.69 8.16
C LEU A 402 -4.54 -14.18 7.87
N TYR A 403 -3.59 -14.96 8.38
CA TYR A 403 -3.65 -16.43 8.38
C TYR A 403 -3.70 -16.94 9.82
N ILE A 404 -4.66 -17.82 10.10
CA ILE A 404 -4.89 -18.39 11.43
C ILE A 404 -4.77 -19.92 11.32
N PRO A 405 -3.55 -20.48 11.46
CA PRO A 405 -3.31 -21.92 11.30
C PRO A 405 -4.15 -22.77 12.25
N SER A 406 -4.31 -22.34 13.50
CA SER A 406 -5.09 -23.09 14.50
C SER A 406 -6.58 -23.20 14.20
N ALA A 407 -7.09 -22.32 13.33
CA ALA A 407 -8.48 -22.31 12.89
C ALA A 407 -8.62 -22.66 11.39
N HIS A 408 -7.53 -22.95 10.68
CA HIS A 408 -7.51 -23.17 9.24
C HIS A 408 -8.31 -22.11 8.46
N THR A 409 -8.05 -20.84 8.83
CA THR A 409 -8.85 -19.69 8.42
C THR A 409 -7.97 -18.57 7.85
N PHE A 410 -8.51 -17.86 6.86
CA PHE A 410 -7.98 -16.60 6.36
C PHE A 410 -8.96 -15.46 6.61
N ILE A 411 -8.44 -14.28 6.91
CA ILE A 411 -9.21 -13.02 6.87
C ILE A 411 -8.55 -12.14 5.81
N VAL A 412 -9.36 -11.63 4.89
CA VAL A 412 -8.94 -10.80 3.75
C VAL A 412 -9.98 -9.72 3.50
N HIS A 413 -9.63 -8.59 2.90
CA HIS A 413 -10.63 -7.57 2.63
C HIS A 413 -11.55 -7.95 1.47
N ALA A 414 -11.03 -8.04 0.25
CA ALA A 414 -11.86 -8.35 -0.92
C ALA A 414 -11.93 -9.85 -1.21
N GLY A 415 -10.79 -10.54 -1.25
CA GLY A 415 -10.81 -11.98 -1.49
C GLY A 415 -9.47 -12.68 -1.62
N LEU A 416 -9.57 -14.01 -1.70
CA LEU A 416 -8.45 -14.94 -1.89
C LEU A 416 -8.92 -16.07 -2.82
N LEU A 417 -8.12 -16.41 -3.83
CA LEU A 417 -8.46 -17.50 -4.75
C LEU A 417 -8.04 -18.86 -4.19
N PRO A 418 -8.86 -19.92 -4.35
CA PRO A 418 -8.51 -21.27 -3.92
C PRO A 418 -7.57 -21.99 -4.91
N CYS A 419 -7.45 -21.48 -6.14
CA CYS A 419 -6.62 -22.02 -7.22
C CYS A 419 -6.14 -20.89 -8.15
N ASP A 420 -5.12 -21.15 -8.95
CA ASP A 420 -4.76 -20.26 -10.06
C ASP A 420 -5.75 -20.48 -11.22
N PRO A 421 -6.57 -19.49 -11.60
CA PRO A 421 -7.61 -19.64 -12.62
C PRO A 421 -7.06 -19.86 -14.03
N ARG A 422 -5.74 -19.73 -14.25
CA ARG A 422 -5.09 -19.97 -15.54
C ARG A 422 -4.87 -21.46 -15.85
N TYR A 423 -5.08 -22.33 -14.87
CA TYR A 423 -4.81 -23.76 -14.98
C TYR A 423 -5.99 -24.60 -14.49
N PRO A 424 -6.14 -25.85 -14.98
CA PRO A 424 -7.14 -26.77 -14.47
C PRO A 424 -7.03 -26.96 -12.95
N VAL A 425 -8.17 -27.18 -12.29
CA VAL A 425 -8.28 -27.31 -10.83
C VAL A 425 -7.53 -28.54 -10.29
N GLU A 426 -7.49 -29.62 -11.07
CA GLU A 426 -6.86 -30.91 -10.76
C GLU A 426 -5.34 -30.95 -11.08
N ASP A 427 -4.75 -29.83 -11.53
CA ASP A 427 -3.33 -29.80 -11.91
C ASP A 427 -2.41 -29.90 -10.69
N GLU A 428 -1.99 -31.12 -10.34
CA GLU A 428 -1.14 -31.40 -9.18
C GLU A 428 0.19 -30.62 -9.19
N ALA A 429 0.71 -30.23 -10.36
CA ALA A 429 1.99 -29.52 -10.44
C ALA A 429 1.85 -28.04 -10.07
N ARG A 430 0.71 -27.43 -10.39
CA ARG A 430 0.50 -25.97 -10.29
C ARG A 430 -0.51 -25.56 -9.24
N GLN A 431 -1.41 -26.45 -8.82
CA GLN A 431 -2.46 -26.15 -7.85
C GLN A 431 -2.10 -26.68 -6.46
N PRO A 432 -2.04 -25.81 -5.42
CA PRO A 432 -1.67 -26.23 -4.08
C PRO A 432 -2.67 -27.20 -3.44
N LEU A 433 -3.95 -27.14 -3.85
CA LEU A 433 -5.03 -27.98 -3.33
C LEU A 433 -5.17 -29.32 -4.05
N ALA A 434 -4.56 -29.48 -5.24
CA ALA A 434 -4.64 -30.73 -6.01
C ALA A 434 -3.66 -31.81 -5.51
N ARG A 435 -2.70 -31.47 -4.64
CA ARG A 435 -1.65 -32.39 -4.19
C ARG A 435 -1.41 -32.35 -2.68
N ILE A 436 -0.89 -33.45 -2.16
CA ILE A 436 -0.39 -33.55 -0.79
C ILE A 436 1.01 -32.92 -0.72
N PRO A 437 1.26 -31.91 0.14
CA PRO A 437 2.60 -31.33 0.29
C PRO A 437 3.63 -32.30 0.86
N THR A 438 4.91 -32.05 0.61
CA THR A 438 6.00 -32.83 1.19
C THR A 438 6.54 -32.16 2.46
N LEU A 439 6.66 -32.92 3.55
CA LEU A 439 7.33 -32.45 4.78
C LEU A 439 8.86 -32.50 4.59
N THR A 440 9.50 -31.35 4.38
CA THR A 440 10.97 -31.29 4.28
C THR A 440 11.62 -31.53 5.65
N ARG A 441 12.52 -32.53 5.73
CA ARG A 441 13.33 -32.81 6.94
C ARG A 441 14.41 -31.74 7.12
N ARG A 442 14.53 -31.13 8.32
CA ARG A 442 15.68 -30.25 8.64
C ARG A 442 17.00 -31.04 8.53
N PRO A 443 18.09 -30.48 7.95
CA PRO A 443 19.41 -31.08 8.04
C PRO A 443 19.86 -31.12 9.50
N SER A 444 20.20 -32.31 9.98
CA SER A 444 20.63 -32.57 11.35
C SER A 444 22.05 -32.02 11.55
N GLY A 445 22.19 -30.81 12.08
CA GLY A 445 23.43 -30.34 12.70
C GLY A 445 23.58 -30.97 14.09
N ASN A 446 24.75 -31.57 14.36
CA ASN A 446 25.11 -32.17 15.64
C ASN A 446 24.87 -31.22 16.84
N GLN A 447 24.03 -31.61 17.80
CA GLN A 447 24.29 -31.61 19.26
C GLN A 447 23.05 -32.04 20.07
N THR A 448 23.22 -33.18 20.75
CA THR A 448 22.66 -33.61 22.04
C THR A 448 21.28 -33.11 22.51
N GLY A 449 20.31 -34.03 22.50
CA GLY A 449 19.53 -34.31 23.72
C GLY A 449 18.07 -33.86 23.82
N VAL A 450 17.18 -34.28 22.91
CA VAL A 450 15.77 -34.58 23.23
C VAL A 450 15.29 -35.73 22.32
N ASN A 451 14.79 -36.81 22.91
CA ASN A 451 14.25 -37.98 22.20
C ASN A 451 13.09 -37.57 21.29
N THR A 452 13.34 -37.50 19.98
CA THR A 452 12.30 -37.32 18.96
C THR A 452 12.06 -38.67 18.29
N THR A 453 11.36 -39.56 19.00
CA THR A 453 10.86 -40.82 18.45
C THR A 453 9.54 -40.55 17.73
N LEU A 454 9.54 -39.88 16.59
CA LEU A 454 8.38 -39.88 15.69
C LEU A 454 8.81 -39.76 14.24
N LEU A 455 8.29 -40.71 13.44
CA LEU A 455 8.26 -40.79 11.98
C LEU A 455 9.42 -41.57 11.32
N HIS A 456 9.32 -42.90 11.45
CA HIS A 456 9.81 -43.85 10.47
C HIS A 456 8.82 -43.90 9.29
N ASP A 457 9.35 -43.82 8.07
CA ASP A 457 8.80 -44.28 6.80
C ASP A 457 7.43 -43.72 6.33
N VAL A 458 7.48 -42.62 5.58
CA VAL A 458 6.45 -42.33 4.56
C VAL A 458 7.16 -42.08 3.23
N ASP A 459 7.42 -43.16 2.50
CA ASP A 459 7.75 -43.10 1.08
C ASP A 459 6.57 -42.46 0.33
N ALA A 460 6.87 -41.48 -0.53
CA ALA A 460 5.89 -40.78 -1.37
C ALA A 460 5.14 -41.68 -2.39
N ASN A 461 5.46 -42.99 -2.42
CA ASN A 461 4.81 -44.02 -3.24
C ASN A 461 4.15 -45.15 -2.43
N SER A 462 4.11 -45.05 -1.10
CA SER A 462 3.46 -46.06 -0.25
C SER A 462 1.96 -45.80 -0.14
N THR A 463 1.15 -46.74 -0.63
CA THR A 463 -0.33 -46.78 -0.59
C THR A 463 -0.91 -46.97 0.82
N SER A 464 -0.17 -46.68 1.89
CA SER A 464 -0.62 -46.87 3.28
C SER A 464 -0.81 -45.53 4.00
N THR A 465 -1.80 -44.75 3.55
CA THR A 465 -2.31 -43.53 4.21
C THR A 465 -3.08 -43.78 5.51
N SER A 466 -3.16 -45.03 5.99
CA SER A 466 -4.04 -45.44 7.10
C SER A 466 -3.57 -45.02 8.50
N LEU A 467 -2.42 -44.36 8.65
CA LEU A 467 -1.78 -44.10 9.96
C LEU A 467 -1.16 -42.69 10.10
N MET A 468 -1.67 -41.68 9.39
CA MET A 468 -1.24 -40.30 9.64
C MET A 468 -1.78 -39.79 10.99
N SER A 469 -0.90 -39.31 11.87
CA SER A 469 -1.32 -38.67 13.12
C SER A 469 -2.01 -37.33 12.85
N ASN A 470 -2.92 -36.89 13.73
CA ASN A 470 -3.56 -35.57 13.61
C ASN A 470 -2.54 -34.43 13.48
N LYS A 471 -1.42 -34.51 14.22
CA LYS A 471 -0.33 -33.52 14.11
C LYS A 471 0.32 -33.49 12.72
N SER A 472 0.40 -34.64 12.06
CA SER A 472 0.92 -34.76 10.70
C SER A 472 -0.08 -34.17 9.69
N ILE A 473 -1.38 -34.40 9.88
CA ILE A 473 -2.45 -33.80 9.06
C ILE A 473 -2.43 -32.28 9.18
N ASP A 474 -2.40 -31.75 10.40
CA ASP A 474 -2.36 -30.29 10.65
C ASP A 474 -1.12 -29.66 9.98
N ALA A 475 0.04 -30.30 10.07
CA ALA A 475 1.27 -29.81 9.45
C ALA A 475 1.17 -29.78 7.91
N LEU A 476 0.61 -30.83 7.30
CA LEU A 476 0.39 -30.89 5.86
C LEU A 476 -0.64 -29.85 5.39
N ARG A 477 -1.71 -29.65 6.17
CA ARG A 477 -2.75 -28.65 5.88
C ARG A 477 -2.19 -27.24 5.94
N ASN A 478 -1.37 -26.93 6.95
CA ASN A 478 -0.68 -25.65 7.03
C ASN A 478 0.24 -25.40 5.82
N LEU A 479 0.87 -26.45 5.26
CA LEU A 479 1.65 -26.33 4.03
C LEU A 479 0.76 -26.08 2.80
N GLN A 480 -0.42 -26.70 2.70
CA GLN A 480 -1.37 -26.41 1.60
C GLN A 480 -1.90 -24.97 1.68
N GLU A 481 -2.26 -24.53 2.89
CA GLU A 481 -2.74 -23.17 3.16
C GLU A 481 -1.66 -22.12 2.85
N THR A 482 -0.42 -22.40 3.23
CA THR A 482 0.74 -21.60 2.78
C THR A 482 0.87 -21.62 1.26
N GLY A 483 0.59 -22.75 0.62
CA GLY A 483 0.51 -22.88 -0.83
C GLY A 483 -0.55 -21.98 -1.46
N ILE A 484 -1.75 -21.89 -0.89
CA ILE A 484 -2.79 -20.93 -1.34
C ILE A 484 -2.24 -19.50 -1.31
N LEU A 485 -1.54 -19.13 -0.23
CA LEU A 485 -1.03 -17.76 -0.04
C LEU A 485 0.17 -17.41 -0.95
N THR A 486 0.96 -18.40 -1.36
CA THR A 486 2.29 -18.17 -1.97
C THR A 486 2.46 -18.73 -3.39
N GLN A 487 1.71 -19.77 -3.77
CA GLN A 487 1.81 -20.44 -5.07
C GLN A 487 0.77 -19.95 -6.07
N ILE A 488 -0.26 -19.22 -5.63
CA ILE A 488 -1.27 -18.59 -6.49
C ILE A 488 -0.86 -17.13 -6.68
N PRO A 489 -0.38 -16.70 -7.87
CA PRO A 489 0.21 -15.37 -8.03
C PRO A 489 -0.75 -14.21 -7.72
N GLN A 490 -2.02 -14.37 -8.06
CA GLN A 490 -3.08 -13.39 -7.79
C GLN A 490 -3.24 -13.13 -6.29
N ASN A 491 -2.99 -14.13 -5.45
CA ASN A 491 -3.10 -13.96 -3.99
C ASN A 491 -1.95 -13.14 -3.41
N SER A 492 -0.85 -12.93 -4.15
CA SER A 492 0.28 -12.08 -3.75
C SER A 492 0.20 -10.66 -4.31
N ASP A 493 -0.75 -10.39 -5.20
CA ASP A 493 -0.97 -9.06 -5.79
C ASP A 493 -1.86 -8.20 -4.86
N PRO A 494 -1.35 -7.09 -4.31
CA PRO A 494 -2.13 -6.20 -3.45
C PRO A 494 -3.42 -5.70 -4.10
N TRP A 495 -3.40 -5.38 -5.40
CA TRP A 495 -4.58 -4.88 -6.08
C TRP A 495 -5.68 -5.94 -6.11
N VAL A 496 -5.33 -7.20 -6.38
CA VAL A 496 -6.30 -8.30 -6.39
C VAL A 496 -6.92 -8.51 -5.01
N VAL A 497 -6.10 -8.64 -3.97
CA VAL A 497 -6.56 -8.93 -2.60
C VAL A 497 -7.44 -7.80 -2.03
N LEU A 498 -7.22 -6.57 -2.49
CA LEU A 498 -7.99 -5.40 -2.09
C LEU A 498 -9.22 -5.11 -2.96
N ASN A 499 -9.31 -5.62 -4.20
CA ASN A 499 -10.35 -5.18 -5.14
C ASN A 499 -11.19 -6.30 -5.77
N MET A 500 -10.79 -7.57 -5.65
CA MET A 500 -11.45 -8.68 -6.36
C MET A 500 -12.91 -8.86 -5.94
N ARG A 501 -13.79 -8.96 -6.94
CA ARG A 501 -15.19 -9.37 -6.76
C ARG A 501 -15.56 -10.60 -7.55
N ASN A 502 -15.01 -10.75 -8.76
CA ASN A 502 -15.32 -11.83 -9.69
C ASN A 502 -14.06 -12.31 -10.44
N VAL A 503 -14.13 -13.54 -10.96
CA VAL A 503 -13.15 -14.14 -11.87
C VAL A 503 -13.83 -14.32 -13.23
N LEU A 504 -13.28 -13.70 -14.26
CA LEU A 504 -13.81 -13.77 -15.62
C LEU A 504 -13.54 -15.15 -16.24
N PRO A 505 -14.27 -15.55 -17.31
CA PRO A 505 -14.08 -16.86 -17.95
C PRO A 505 -12.67 -17.13 -18.48
N ASP A 506 -11.91 -16.08 -18.79
CA ASP A 506 -10.51 -16.15 -19.23
C ASP A 506 -9.49 -16.20 -18.07
N GLY A 507 -9.98 -16.22 -16.83
CA GLY A 507 -9.20 -16.26 -15.60
C GLY A 507 -8.68 -14.90 -15.12
N ARG A 508 -9.02 -13.80 -15.79
CA ARG A 508 -8.71 -12.45 -15.28
C ARG A 508 -9.58 -12.10 -14.07
N ILE A 509 -9.02 -11.27 -13.20
CA ILE A 509 -9.71 -10.80 -11.99
C ILE A 509 -10.44 -9.50 -12.29
N SER A 510 -11.70 -9.41 -11.86
CA SER A 510 -12.53 -8.21 -12.01
C SER A 510 -12.94 -7.64 -10.66
N LYS A 511 -12.92 -6.30 -10.59
CA LYS A 511 -13.47 -5.50 -9.48
C LYS A 511 -14.94 -5.09 -9.71
N GLN A 512 -15.50 -5.36 -10.89
CA GLN A 512 -16.88 -5.02 -11.25
C GLN A 512 -17.86 -6.09 -10.78
N PHE A 513 -19.12 -5.72 -10.58
CA PHE A 513 -20.22 -6.66 -10.38
C PHE A 513 -20.74 -7.20 -11.72
N GLY A 514 -21.56 -8.25 -11.68
CA GLY A 514 -22.24 -8.81 -12.86
C GLY A 514 -21.41 -9.79 -13.68
N GLU A 515 -20.25 -9.37 -14.21
CA GLU A 515 -19.46 -10.21 -15.11
C GLU A 515 -18.56 -11.21 -14.38
N GLY A 516 -18.63 -12.48 -14.79
CA GLY A 516 -17.79 -13.58 -14.29
C GLY A 516 -18.36 -14.31 -13.08
N MET A 517 -17.56 -15.22 -12.51
CA MET A 517 -17.95 -15.99 -11.33
C MET A 517 -17.48 -15.28 -10.04
N PRO A 518 -18.36 -15.08 -9.04
CA PRO A 518 -17.94 -14.59 -7.73
C PRO A 518 -16.86 -15.48 -7.13
N TRP A 519 -15.76 -14.87 -6.68
CA TRP A 519 -14.64 -15.64 -6.12
C TRP A 519 -15.07 -16.45 -4.88
N SER A 520 -16.02 -15.94 -4.08
CA SER A 520 -16.55 -16.65 -2.91
C SER A 520 -17.33 -17.91 -3.29
N LYS A 521 -17.96 -17.93 -4.49
CA LYS A 521 -18.61 -19.12 -5.05
C LYS A 521 -17.55 -20.15 -5.47
N LEU A 522 -16.46 -19.72 -6.12
CA LEU A 522 -15.31 -20.57 -6.44
C LEU A 522 -14.69 -21.16 -5.17
N TRP A 523 -14.47 -20.34 -4.14
CA TRP A 523 -13.95 -20.81 -2.86
C TRP A 523 -14.82 -21.92 -2.27
N LYS A 524 -16.13 -21.68 -2.16
CA LYS A 524 -17.09 -22.69 -1.67
C LYS A 524 -16.99 -24.00 -2.46
N GLN A 525 -17.01 -23.93 -3.79
CA GLN A 525 -16.95 -25.11 -4.66
C GLN A 525 -15.67 -25.93 -4.41
N HIS A 526 -14.51 -25.27 -4.34
CA HIS A 526 -13.23 -25.94 -4.15
C HIS A 526 -13.12 -26.56 -2.75
N MET A 527 -13.58 -25.86 -1.71
CA MET A 527 -13.57 -26.41 -0.36
C MET A 527 -14.52 -27.62 -0.21
N GLN A 528 -15.62 -27.68 -0.99
CA GLN A 528 -16.50 -28.86 -1.05
C GLN A 528 -15.85 -30.05 -1.77
N SER A 529 -14.88 -29.78 -2.65
CA SER A 529 -14.09 -30.79 -3.36
C SER A 529 -12.90 -31.33 -2.56
N CYS A 530 -12.55 -30.74 -1.41
CA CYS A 530 -11.48 -31.23 -0.54
C CYS A 530 -11.91 -32.48 0.24
N LEU A 531 -11.31 -33.64 -0.05
CA LEU A 531 -11.68 -34.94 0.53
C LEU A 531 -10.72 -35.47 1.61
N GLY A 532 -9.67 -34.71 1.94
CA GLY A 532 -8.58 -35.11 2.83
C GLY A 532 -7.42 -35.80 2.09
N TYR A 533 -6.48 -36.36 2.85
CA TYR A 533 -5.24 -36.95 2.33
C TYR A 533 -5.30 -38.44 2.03
N THR A 534 -6.49 -39.03 2.05
CA THR A 534 -6.67 -40.45 1.74
C THR A 534 -6.93 -40.64 0.26
N ARG A 535 -5.97 -41.25 -0.47
CA ARG A 535 -6.21 -41.77 -1.83
C ARG A 535 -7.03 -43.06 -1.72
N PHE A 536 -8.33 -42.96 -1.45
CA PHE A 536 -9.25 -44.05 -1.73
C PHE A 536 -10.18 -43.61 -2.86
N PRO A 537 -10.29 -44.37 -3.96
CA PRO A 537 -11.47 -44.24 -4.80
C PRO A 537 -12.63 -44.66 -3.91
N ARG A 538 -13.54 -43.74 -3.56
CA ARG A 538 -14.84 -44.17 -3.11
C ARG A 538 -15.45 -44.88 -4.30
N ILE A 539 -15.38 -46.21 -4.31
CA ILE A 539 -16.44 -47.03 -4.91
C ILE A 539 -17.71 -46.36 -4.40
N ALA A 540 -18.49 -45.82 -5.32
CA ALA A 540 -19.79 -45.29 -5.03
C ALA A 540 -20.48 -46.34 -4.15
N SER A 541 -20.69 -46.02 -2.87
CA SER A 541 -21.74 -46.66 -2.12
C SER A 541 -23.02 -46.20 -2.80
N ARG A 542 -23.35 -46.88 -3.90
CA ARG A 542 -24.72 -47.27 -4.18
C ARG A 542 -25.17 -47.89 -2.88
N ASP A 543 -26.07 -47.22 -2.19
CA ASP A 543 -26.96 -47.91 -1.27
C ASP A 543 -27.52 -49.08 -2.08
N ALA A 544 -27.01 -50.26 -1.75
CA ALA A 544 -27.44 -51.51 -2.31
C ALA A 544 -28.76 -51.84 -1.62
N ASP A 545 -29.83 -51.26 -2.13
CA ASP A 545 -31.12 -51.92 -2.15
C ASP A 545 -31.59 -51.99 -3.61
N ASP A 546 -32.02 -53.19 -3.95
CA ASP A 546 -32.77 -53.62 -5.13
C ASP A 546 -32.04 -54.00 -6.44
N ASP A 547 -32.12 -55.32 -6.66
CA ASP A 547 -32.27 -56.07 -7.91
C ASP A 547 -31.09 -56.27 -8.87
N ILE A 548 -30.55 -57.49 -8.79
CA ILE A 548 -29.79 -58.17 -9.83
C ILE A 548 -30.76 -58.52 -10.97
N ASP A 549 -30.61 -57.83 -12.09
CA ASP A 549 -31.04 -58.29 -13.42
C ASP A 549 -29.87 -59.02 -14.10
N ALA A 550 -30.15 -60.21 -14.60
CA ALA A 550 -29.24 -61.05 -15.36
C ALA A 550 -29.33 -60.73 -16.86
N SER A 551 -28.63 -59.67 -17.29
CA SER A 551 -28.33 -59.48 -18.71
C SER A 551 -27.00 -58.73 -18.87
N GLY A 552 -25.94 -59.49 -19.12
CA GLY A 552 -24.59 -58.95 -19.35
C GLY A 552 -24.49 -58.19 -20.67
N ASN A 553 -24.86 -56.91 -20.66
CA ASN A 553 -24.53 -55.95 -21.70
C ASN A 553 -23.84 -54.73 -21.08
N GLU A 554 -22.68 -54.38 -21.64
CA GLU A 554 -22.00 -53.12 -21.43
C GLU A 554 -22.92 -51.97 -21.87
N THR A 555 -23.50 -51.25 -20.91
CA THR A 555 -24.04 -49.92 -21.15
C THR A 555 -22.95 -48.91 -20.86
N THR A 556 -22.48 -48.27 -21.92
CA THR A 556 -21.78 -46.99 -21.86
C THR A 556 -22.64 -46.04 -21.03
N VAL A 557 -22.19 -45.72 -19.81
CA VAL A 557 -22.83 -44.70 -18.99
C VAL A 557 -22.56 -43.36 -19.68
N ASP A 558 -23.62 -42.83 -20.26
CA ASP A 558 -23.72 -41.49 -20.82
C ASP A 558 -23.54 -40.48 -19.68
N ASP A 559 -22.58 -39.57 -19.83
CA ASP A 559 -22.29 -38.46 -18.92
C ASP A 559 -23.39 -37.39 -19.06
N SER A 560 -24.60 -37.68 -18.57
CA SER A 560 -25.70 -36.70 -18.60
C SER A 560 -26.62 -36.80 -17.38
N ASP A 561 -26.09 -36.46 -16.21
CA ASP A 561 -26.91 -35.96 -15.10
C ASP A 561 -26.45 -34.53 -14.79
N ASP A 562 -26.90 -33.61 -15.65
CA ASP A 562 -26.85 -32.17 -15.46
C ASP A 562 -27.88 -31.75 -14.39
N ASP A 563 -27.50 -31.86 -13.12
CA ASP A 563 -28.21 -31.21 -12.02
C ASP A 563 -27.96 -29.69 -12.09
N GLU A 564 -29.00 -28.96 -12.51
CA GLU A 564 -29.38 -27.55 -12.30
C GLU A 564 -28.33 -26.54 -11.78
N GLN A 565 -27.09 -26.56 -12.30
CA GLN A 565 -26.11 -25.45 -12.38
C GLN A 565 -24.74 -25.87 -12.94
N GLY A 566 -24.61 -26.94 -13.74
CA GLY A 566 -23.38 -27.19 -14.54
C GLY A 566 -22.06 -27.18 -13.76
N VAL A 567 -22.05 -27.60 -12.49
CA VAL A 567 -20.85 -27.55 -11.63
C VAL A 567 -20.07 -28.87 -11.77
N LYS A 568 -18.95 -28.82 -12.49
CA LYS A 568 -18.01 -29.94 -12.55
C LYS A 568 -17.42 -30.23 -11.15
N LYS A 569 -17.70 -31.41 -10.61
CA LYS A 569 -17.26 -31.81 -9.26
C LYS A 569 -15.88 -32.46 -9.32
N TYR A 570 -14.90 -31.84 -8.66
CA TYR A 570 -13.51 -32.32 -8.59
C TYR A 570 -13.24 -33.03 -7.26
N ASN A 571 -12.23 -33.91 -7.23
CA ASN A 571 -11.83 -34.66 -6.04
C ASN A 571 -10.41 -34.26 -5.61
N LEU A 572 -10.32 -33.25 -4.76
CA LEU A 572 -9.05 -32.64 -4.37
C LEU A 572 -8.46 -33.28 -3.11
N LEU A 573 -7.14 -33.50 -3.13
CA LEU A 573 -6.35 -34.05 -2.02
C LEU A 573 -6.00 -32.97 -0.99
N CYS A 574 -7.02 -32.30 -0.46
CA CYS A 574 -6.89 -31.21 0.52
C CYS A 574 -7.89 -31.35 1.65
N TYR A 575 -7.67 -30.59 2.72
CA TYR A 575 -8.69 -30.27 3.71
C TYR A 575 -9.23 -28.86 3.44
N PRO A 576 -10.54 -28.61 3.70
CA PRO A 576 -11.14 -27.30 3.45
C PRO A 576 -10.57 -26.23 4.39
N SER A 577 -10.58 -24.96 3.98
CA SER A 577 -10.20 -23.82 4.83
C SER A 577 -11.30 -22.75 4.78
N THR A 578 -11.42 -21.97 5.85
CA THR A 578 -12.44 -20.93 5.97
C THR A 578 -11.89 -19.57 5.53
N THR A 579 -12.70 -18.75 4.87
CA THR A 579 -12.40 -17.33 4.60
C THR A 579 -13.44 -16.41 5.22
N VAL A 580 -12.99 -15.25 5.72
CA VAL A 580 -13.84 -14.16 6.21
C VAL A 580 -13.43 -12.86 5.50
N TYR A 581 -14.39 -12.11 4.97
CA TYR A 581 -14.10 -10.97 4.07
C TYR A 581 -15.18 -9.86 4.06
N GLY A 582 -14.84 -8.74 3.42
CA GLY A 582 -15.66 -7.53 3.19
C GLY A 582 -15.90 -7.22 1.70
N HIS A 583 -15.91 -5.94 1.30
CA HIS A 583 -15.85 -5.44 -0.10
C HIS A 583 -16.95 -5.93 -1.06
N ALA A 584 -18.11 -6.33 -0.55
CA ALA A 584 -19.15 -7.00 -1.32
C ALA A 584 -20.57 -6.58 -0.93
N ALA A 585 -20.78 -5.32 -0.53
CA ALA A 585 -22.05 -4.75 -0.06
C ALA A 585 -23.25 -5.09 -0.94
N GLY A 586 -23.07 -5.11 -2.26
CA GLY A 586 -24.10 -5.46 -3.24
C GLY A 586 -24.69 -6.87 -3.06
N ARG A 587 -23.98 -7.78 -2.39
CA ARG A 587 -24.44 -9.14 -2.08
C ARG A 587 -25.07 -9.29 -0.70
N GLY A 588 -25.03 -8.24 0.13
CA GLY A 588 -25.47 -8.31 1.51
C GLY A 588 -24.69 -9.35 2.32
N LEU A 589 -25.34 -9.96 3.31
CA LEU A 589 -24.71 -10.97 4.15
C LEU A 589 -24.45 -12.27 3.36
N ASP A 590 -23.20 -12.55 3.02
CA ASP A 590 -22.80 -13.76 2.28
C ASP A 590 -22.20 -14.83 3.21
N ALA A 591 -23.03 -15.45 4.05
CA ALA A 591 -22.60 -16.45 5.03
C ALA A 591 -22.79 -17.89 4.52
N LYS A 592 -21.69 -18.53 4.11
CA LYS A 592 -21.60 -19.91 3.59
C LYS A 592 -20.70 -20.79 4.48
N ARG A 593 -20.76 -22.12 4.31
CA ARG A 593 -20.02 -23.11 5.14
C ARG A 593 -18.52 -22.83 5.32
N TRP A 594 -17.86 -22.28 4.31
CA TRP A 594 -16.40 -22.05 4.26
C TRP A 594 -16.02 -20.60 3.91
N SER A 595 -16.99 -19.69 3.88
CA SER A 595 -16.84 -18.35 3.30
C SER A 595 -17.85 -17.42 3.96
N PHE A 596 -17.39 -16.36 4.62
CA PHE A 596 -18.22 -15.41 5.37
C PHE A 596 -17.95 -13.97 4.89
N GLY A 597 -18.82 -13.45 4.03
CA GLY A 597 -18.83 -12.04 3.64
C GLY A 597 -19.62 -11.20 4.64
N LEU A 598 -18.99 -10.19 5.22
CA LEU A 598 -19.51 -9.38 6.32
C LEU A 598 -19.86 -7.93 5.93
N ASP A 599 -19.47 -7.48 4.74
CA ASP A 599 -19.89 -6.20 4.20
C ASP A 599 -21.39 -6.26 3.84
N THR A 600 -22.21 -5.75 4.75
CA THR A 600 -23.66 -5.69 4.61
C THR A 600 -24.16 -4.29 4.25
N GLY A 601 -23.27 -3.40 3.78
CA GLY A 601 -23.62 -2.11 3.22
C GLY A 601 -24.14 -1.09 4.23
N CYS A 602 -23.50 -0.97 5.40
CA CYS A 602 -23.94 -0.02 6.44
C CYS A 602 -24.01 1.42 5.91
N ILE A 603 -23.06 1.79 5.04
CA ILE A 603 -23.04 3.11 4.41
C ILE A 603 -24.25 3.36 3.50
N TYR A 604 -24.78 2.31 2.88
CA TYR A 604 -26.00 2.33 2.06
C TYR A 604 -27.28 2.19 2.90
N ARG A 605 -27.23 2.61 4.17
CA ARG A 605 -28.34 2.55 5.14
C ARG A 605 -28.87 1.15 5.43
N ARG A 606 -28.13 0.10 5.05
CA ARG A 606 -28.50 -1.31 5.28
C ARG A 606 -28.10 -1.73 6.68
N ARG A 607 -27.04 -2.52 6.84
CA ARG A 607 -26.65 -3.11 8.13
C ARG A 607 -25.15 -3.05 8.33
N LEU A 608 -24.74 -3.07 9.60
CA LEU A 608 -23.38 -3.40 10.01
C LEU A 608 -23.41 -4.77 10.68
N SER A 609 -22.58 -5.69 10.20
CA SER A 609 -22.55 -7.08 10.66
C SER A 609 -21.25 -7.44 11.37
N ALA A 610 -21.32 -8.39 12.29
CA ALA A 610 -20.18 -9.07 12.88
C ALA A 610 -20.40 -10.58 12.97
N LEU A 611 -19.35 -11.33 12.65
CA LEU A 611 -19.26 -12.77 12.91
C LEU A 611 -18.78 -12.98 14.36
N MET A 612 -19.48 -13.82 15.10
CA MET A 612 -19.17 -14.15 16.49
C MET A 612 -18.86 -15.63 16.62
N ILE A 613 -17.64 -15.97 17.01
CA ILE A 613 -17.16 -17.34 17.17
C ILE A 613 -16.91 -17.57 18.65
N LYS A 614 -17.67 -18.50 19.24
CA LYS A 614 -17.49 -18.86 20.65
C LYS A 614 -16.42 -19.93 20.76
N GLY A 615 -15.47 -19.76 21.68
CA GLY A 615 -14.45 -20.78 21.88
C GLY A 615 -15.05 -22.09 22.41
N GLN A 616 -14.44 -23.22 22.06
CA GLN A 616 -14.86 -24.55 22.50
C GLN A 616 -13.65 -25.34 23.01
N SER A 617 -13.79 -26.01 24.16
CA SER A 617 -12.71 -26.87 24.67
C SER A 617 -12.51 -28.08 23.76
N LYS A 618 -11.25 -28.43 23.47
CA LYS A 618 -10.89 -29.65 22.71
C LYS A 618 -11.36 -30.95 23.38
N ASP A 619 -11.68 -30.90 24.67
CA ASP A 619 -12.11 -32.06 25.46
C ASP A 619 -13.61 -32.38 25.35
N LEU A 620 -14.39 -31.54 24.65
CA LEU A 620 -15.80 -31.79 24.35
C LEU A 620 -15.97 -32.45 22.97
N LYS A 621 -15.29 -33.58 22.75
CA LYS A 621 -15.59 -34.51 21.66
C LYS A 621 -16.48 -35.62 22.20
N ASP A 622 -17.73 -35.29 22.48
CA ASP A 622 -18.86 -36.24 22.54
C ASP A 622 -20.06 -35.44 23.04
N VAL A 623 -21.00 -35.18 22.14
CA VAL A 623 -22.46 -35.13 22.33
C VAL A 623 -23.06 -34.39 21.13
N ASP A 624 -23.79 -35.19 20.36
CA ASP A 624 -24.78 -34.85 19.33
C ASP A 624 -24.28 -34.61 17.89
N SER A 625 -23.91 -35.72 17.24
CA SER A 625 -23.85 -35.87 15.80
C SER A 625 -25.14 -36.51 15.29
N THR A 626 -26.28 -35.82 15.39
CA THR A 626 -27.50 -36.20 14.68
C THR A 626 -28.32 -34.96 14.34
N GLU A 627 -27.94 -34.24 13.29
CA GLU A 627 -28.88 -33.46 12.48
C GLU A 627 -28.24 -33.16 11.11
N ASN A 628 -28.64 -33.94 10.10
CA ASN A 628 -28.42 -33.62 8.70
C ASN A 628 -29.21 -32.33 8.39
N GLY A 629 -28.54 -31.18 8.54
CA GLY A 629 -29.13 -29.87 8.27
C GLY A 629 -28.93 -29.44 6.83
N THR A 630 -29.97 -29.60 6.02
CA THR A 630 -30.22 -28.71 4.87
C THR A 630 -30.17 -27.27 5.38
N MET A 631 -29.47 -26.37 4.69
CA MET A 631 -29.49 -24.93 5.05
C MET A 631 -30.94 -24.44 5.11
N PRO A 632 -31.40 -23.82 6.21
CA PRO A 632 -32.65 -23.08 6.20
C PRO A 632 -32.47 -21.86 5.29
N ARG A 633 -33.40 -21.67 4.36
CA ARG A 633 -33.57 -20.43 3.61
C ARG A 633 -33.92 -19.33 4.63
N TYR A 634 -33.22 -18.22 4.57
CA TYR A 634 -33.59 -17.03 5.34
C TYR A 634 -34.96 -16.56 4.82
N GLU A 635 -35.99 -16.59 5.67
CA GLU A 635 -37.20 -15.80 5.48
C GLU A 635 -36.90 -14.43 6.06
N ASP A 636 -37.06 -13.40 5.22
CA ASP A 636 -37.01 -12.01 5.64
C ASP A 636 -38.09 -11.78 6.69
N ASP A 637 -37.72 -11.12 7.79
CA ASP A 637 -38.71 -10.58 8.73
C ASP A 637 -39.48 -9.47 7.98
N GLU A 638 -40.64 -9.81 7.42
CA GLU A 638 -41.73 -8.87 7.09
C GLU A 638 -42.17 -8.18 8.39
N GLU A 639 -41.53 -7.07 8.72
CA GLU A 639 -42.18 -5.98 9.47
C GLU A 639 -41.83 -4.68 8.73
N ASP A 640 -42.88 -4.16 8.07
CA ASP A 640 -43.07 -2.87 7.38
C ASP A 640 -42.49 -2.78 5.95
N GLU A 641 -43.25 -3.32 4.98
CA GLU A 641 -43.25 -2.91 3.58
C GLU A 641 -43.95 -1.53 3.49
N ASP A 642 -43.16 -0.46 3.47
CA ASP A 642 -43.54 0.74 2.72
C ASP A 642 -42.78 0.64 1.40
N GLU A 643 -43.53 0.40 0.33
CA GLU A 643 -43.06 0.42 -1.06
C GLU A 643 -42.56 1.84 -1.39
N ASP A 644 -41.25 2.02 -1.42
CA ASP A 644 -40.63 3.12 -2.16
C ASP A 644 -39.79 2.49 -3.26
N GLU A 645 -40.31 2.54 -4.48
CA GLU A 645 -39.60 2.22 -5.72
C GLU A 645 -38.46 3.24 -5.91
N GLY A 646 -37.32 3.00 -5.25
CA GLY A 646 -36.09 3.76 -5.47
C GLY A 646 -35.34 3.21 -6.67
N GLU A 647 -35.43 3.89 -7.80
CA GLU A 647 -34.68 3.63 -9.03
C GLU A 647 -33.16 3.52 -8.78
N ASP A 648 -32.54 2.54 -9.46
CA ASP A 648 -31.11 2.34 -9.52
C ASP A 648 -30.42 3.50 -10.26
N ASP A 649 -29.92 4.49 -9.53
CA ASP A 649 -28.99 5.51 -10.07
C ASP A 649 -27.52 5.13 -9.76
N ASP A 650 -27.03 4.11 -10.45
CA ASP A 650 -25.60 3.99 -10.80
C ASP A 650 -25.43 4.58 -12.21
N ARG A 651 -25.46 5.91 -12.36
CA ARG A 651 -25.20 6.57 -13.65
C ARG A 651 -23.70 6.84 -13.84
N ASP A 652 -23.15 6.07 -14.76
CA ASP A 652 -21.90 6.30 -15.48
C ASP A 652 -22.08 7.44 -16.50
N GLU A 653 -21.01 8.22 -16.74
CA GLU A 653 -21.01 9.43 -17.58
C GLU A 653 -21.36 9.13 -19.06
N GLY A 654 -22.39 9.81 -19.61
CA GLY A 654 -22.75 9.71 -21.04
C GLY A 654 -23.68 10.83 -21.54
N ASP A 655 -23.15 11.61 -22.48
CA ASP A 655 -23.64 12.78 -23.25
C ASP A 655 -25.10 12.78 -23.77
N GLY A 656 -25.75 13.97 -23.83
CA GLY A 656 -26.77 14.30 -24.84
C GLY A 656 -28.15 14.89 -24.40
N ASN A 657 -28.25 16.22 -24.44
CA ASN A 657 -29.35 17.12 -24.89
C ASN A 657 -30.85 17.04 -24.43
N ASP A 658 -31.32 18.26 -24.12
CA ASP A 658 -32.62 18.94 -24.39
C ASP A 658 -33.87 18.59 -23.56
N GLU A 659 -34.34 19.57 -22.74
CA GLU A 659 -35.63 20.32 -22.82
C GLU A 659 -36.74 19.60 -22.02
N ASP A 660 -37.65 20.17 -21.22
CA ASP A 660 -38.01 21.49 -20.70
C ASP A 660 -39.18 21.23 -19.68
N GLU A 661 -39.50 22.23 -18.82
CA GLU A 661 -40.80 22.45 -18.14
C GLU A 661 -41.25 21.47 -17.00
N ASP A 662 -41.96 21.83 -15.93
CA ASP A 662 -42.26 23.04 -15.13
C ASP A 662 -43.28 22.59 -14.03
N GLU A 663 -43.45 23.41 -12.97
CA GLU A 663 -44.62 23.54 -12.04
C GLU A 663 -44.84 22.45 -10.94
N ASP A 664 -44.69 22.77 -9.64
CA ASP A 664 -45.65 23.41 -8.67
C ASP A 664 -46.64 22.36 -8.08
N GLU A 665 -47.15 22.32 -6.85
CA GLU A 665 -47.16 23.13 -5.61
C GLU A 665 -47.92 22.28 -4.53
N ASP A 666 -47.79 22.65 -3.24
CA ASP A 666 -48.76 22.52 -2.11
C ASP A 666 -48.96 21.17 -1.38
N GLU A 667 -48.65 21.04 -0.08
CA GLU A 667 -49.22 21.62 1.18
C GLU A 667 -50.30 20.73 1.85
N ASP A 668 -49.89 20.17 3.01
CA ASP A 668 -50.57 19.90 4.29
C ASP A 668 -52.09 19.60 4.38
N GLU A 669 -52.46 18.58 5.16
CA GLU A 669 -53.16 18.73 6.47
C GLU A 669 -53.59 17.39 7.09
N ASP A 670 -53.62 17.41 8.42
CA ASP A 670 -53.85 16.33 9.40
C ASP A 670 -55.27 15.72 9.39
N ASP A 671 -55.42 14.51 9.97
CA ASP A 671 -56.58 14.19 10.81
C ASP A 671 -56.34 13.00 11.76
N GLU A 672 -56.75 13.20 13.02
CA GLU A 672 -56.73 12.25 14.14
C GLU A 672 -57.87 11.22 14.06
N ASP A 673 -57.67 9.98 14.54
CA ASP A 673 -58.75 9.30 15.29
C ASP A 673 -58.28 8.21 16.28
N HIS A 674 -59.03 8.13 17.38
CA HIS A 674 -58.87 7.30 18.57
C HIS A 674 -59.38 5.85 18.39
N SER A 675 -58.79 4.88 19.12
CA SER A 675 -59.45 4.12 20.21
C SER A 675 -58.93 2.68 20.47
N ASP A 676 -58.82 2.38 21.78
CA ASP A 676 -59.03 1.12 22.50
C ASP A 676 -58.11 -0.13 22.35
N LEU A 677 -57.17 -0.22 23.30
CA LEU A 677 -56.98 -1.31 24.28
C LEU A 677 -57.55 -2.71 23.95
N ALA A 678 -56.66 -3.61 23.53
CA ALA A 678 -56.74 -5.02 23.90
C ALA A 678 -55.33 -5.62 24.05
N ALA A 679 -54.82 -5.61 25.28
CA ALA A 679 -53.64 -6.35 25.68
C ALA A 679 -53.83 -7.86 25.44
N LYS A 680 -53.13 -8.42 24.45
CA LYS A 680 -52.88 -9.85 24.35
C LYS A 680 -51.38 -10.11 24.44
N ASN A 681 -51.00 -10.64 25.61
CA ASN A 681 -49.77 -11.36 25.86
C ASN A 681 -49.51 -12.38 24.74
N LYS A 682 -48.68 -12.04 23.75
CA LYS A 682 -47.94 -13.03 22.97
C LYS A 682 -46.53 -13.08 23.54
N HIS A 683 -46.21 -14.19 24.21
CA HIS A 683 -44.84 -14.58 24.45
C HIS A 683 -44.11 -14.58 23.10
N LYS A 684 -43.31 -13.54 22.83
CA LYS A 684 -42.31 -13.56 21.76
C LYS A 684 -41.28 -14.61 22.14
N ASN A 685 -41.45 -15.84 21.65
CA ASN A 685 -40.36 -16.80 21.55
C ASN A 685 -39.26 -16.12 20.74
N LYS A 686 -38.20 -15.64 21.41
CA LYS A 686 -37.00 -15.15 20.75
C LYS A 686 -36.48 -16.28 19.87
N ALA A 687 -36.65 -16.17 18.56
CA ALA A 687 -35.99 -17.04 17.60
C ALA A 687 -34.49 -17.06 17.94
N LYS A 688 -33.97 -18.23 18.29
CA LYS A 688 -32.53 -18.39 18.55
C LYS A 688 -31.82 -18.15 17.21
N THR A 689 -30.90 -17.20 17.17
CA THR A 689 -30.06 -16.95 15.99
C THR A 689 -29.38 -18.27 15.59
N PRO A 690 -29.55 -18.74 14.34
CA PRO A 690 -29.04 -20.03 13.93
C PRO A 690 -27.50 -20.03 13.97
N TRP A 691 -26.93 -21.11 14.52
CA TRP A 691 -25.50 -21.32 14.59
C TRP A 691 -24.98 -21.90 13.27
N LEU A 692 -24.02 -21.23 12.66
CA LEU A 692 -23.34 -21.66 11.43
C LEU A 692 -22.07 -22.44 11.78
N PRO A 693 -21.74 -23.54 11.08
CA PRO A 693 -20.45 -24.22 11.25
C PRO A 693 -19.29 -23.29 10.84
N PHE A 694 -18.23 -23.25 11.64
CA PHE A 694 -17.04 -22.44 11.39
C PHE A 694 -15.78 -23.30 11.56
N GLY A 695 -14.86 -23.23 10.60
CA GLY A 695 -13.71 -24.13 10.59
C GLY A 695 -14.16 -25.59 10.63
N ASP A 696 -13.41 -26.44 11.30
CA ASP A 696 -13.72 -27.88 11.36
C ASP A 696 -14.83 -28.19 12.37
N ASN A 697 -14.69 -27.71 13.60
CA ASN A 697 -15.49 -28.16 14.75
C ASN A 697 -16.17 -27.03 15.51
N HIS A 698 -15.98 -25.77 15.11
CA HIS A 698 -16.50 -24.62 15.84
C HIS A 698 -17.81 -24.13 15.24
N ARG A 699 -18.49 -23.26 15.97
CA ARG A 699 -19.74 -22.65 15.52
C ARG A 699 -19.65 -21.13 15.64
N ALA A 700 -20.21 -20.45 14.67
CA ALA A 700 -20.33 -19.01 14.62
C ALA A 700 -21.80 -18.59 14.58
N THR A 701 -22.05 -17.32 14.93
CA THR A 701 -23.33 -16.65 14.73
C THR A 701 -23.07 -15.28 14.13
N VAL A 702 -24.02 -14.74 13.38
CA VAL A 702 -23.93 -13.38 12.85
C VAL A 702 -24.80 -12.46 13.69
N ALA A 703 -24.23 -11.37 14.17
CA ALA A 703 -24.98 -10.26 14.75
C ALA A 703 -24.94 -9.09 13.78
N SER A 704 -26.02 -8.32 13.71
CA SER A 704 -26.06 -7.10 12.91
C SER A 704 -26.97 -6.03 13.50
N VAL A 705 -26.69 -4.78 13.18
CA VAL A 705 -27.53 -3.61 13.50
C VAL A 705 -27.93 -2.89 12.22
N ARG A 706 -29.12 -2.30 12.20
CA ARG A 706 -29.63 -1.53 11.06
C ARG A 706 -29.00 -0.13 11.07
N CYS A 707 -28.52 0.33 9.93
CA CYS A 707 -27.82 1.61 9.76
C CYS A 707 -28.76 2.73 9.26
N LYS A 708 -29.93 2.90 9.90
CA LYS A 708 -30.85 4.01 9.58
C LYS A 708 -30.57 5.23 10.48
N PRO A 709 -30.52 6.47 9.94
CA PRO A 709 -30.43 7.68 10.76
C PRO A 709 -31.60 7.70 11.76
N ARG A 710 -31.38 8.31 12.93
CA ARG A 710 -32.51 8.61 13.82
C ARG A 710 -33.34 9.68 13.11
N SER A 711 -34.60 9.35 12.83
CA SER A 711 -35.65 10.30 12.47
C SER A 711 -35.69 11.45 13.45
#